data_AF-A0AAC9T3B8-F1
#
_entry.id   AF-A0AAC9T3B8-F1
#
_cell.length_a   1.000
_cell.length_b   1.000
_cell.length_c   1.000
_cell.angle_alpha   90.00
_cell.angle_beta   90.00
_cell.angle_gamma   90.00
#
_symmetry.space_group_name_H-M   'P 1'
#
loop_
_entity.id
_entity.type
_entity.pdbx_description
1 polymer ?
#
loop_
_entity_poly.entity_id
_entity_poly.type
_entity_poly.pdbx_seq_one_letter_code
_entity_poly.pdbx_strand_id
1 'polypeptide(L)'
;MTDNKNHSLISDIKSQIKKFSEKALTLEVGNVISLGDGIVLVDGLDNVMLNEIVRFENGVEGMALNLEEDAVGVVLLGDYSNIKEGDRVYRTKRIVEVPVGDVMLGRVVDALGKAVDNKGNIVANKFSVIEKIAPGVMDRKSVHQPLETGILSIDAMFPIGKGQRELIIGDRQTGKTTIAIDAIINQKGRNVNCVYVAIGQKNSTIANVVRELEAHGAMEYTTVVTANASELPALQYIAPFTGVTIAEEWMHQGKDVLIVYDDLSKHAIAYRTLSLLLRRPPGREAYPGDVFYLHSRLLERACKLKDELGAGSITALPIIETQAGDISAYIPTNVISITDGQIFMMTSLFNAGQRPAIDAGQSVSRVGSAAQIKSVKQTGASLKLELANYRELEAFSQFGSDLDDETKRILKLGKAVMAVIKQAPNKPYNQTDEAIILFTVKEKLIPQVPVERIQDFKEYLLNYFKGTKLRADLEDKKAFDKENTPAFRCAIQKAINSFLNNSQDFKPCEEAEQTAFDKFFNENESIVVDGENDFNFINEEVSLKPTTETSEAVQIEEKVQDFVEPQEILETNKMEENHIFEEVEPEKIICEHHEFEIAENQEKIEGQQVLEDTNHEYSIYETVEQSGEVDNDESKDDDLEVLVPVAEIEHDEAILDERENRNWVFSDSAVSEVEKQTIMISISSNEAEQLFDNAKSVVFFKVTPKYPVEKVLVYVTSPVQKVVGEFDLLKIDVNSVNTSWNKYRSSSVISSRKEYLEYFNSHKEAHALLASKVYKYRKPKDLASFNMNKGPSGFTYLK
;
A
#
# COMPACT_ATOMS: atom_id res chain seq x y z
N MET A 1 33.73 20.19 -51.99
CA MET A 1 33.25 19.89 -50.61
C MET A 1 32.91 18.41 -50.39
N THR A 2 32.88 17.56 -51.42
CA THR A 2 32.58 16.13 -51.32
C THR A 2 33.74 15.29 -50.77
N ASP A 3 34.99 15.63 -51.06
CA ASP A 3 36.14 14.73 -50.80
C ASP A 3 36.55 14.62 -49.31
N ASN A 4 36.31 15.65 -48.49
CA ASN A 4 36.68 15.61 -47.07
C ASN A 4 35.85 14.62 -46.23
N LYS A 5 34.61 14.28 -46.65
CA LYS A 5 33.83 13.23 -45.95
C LYS A 5 34.37 11.83 -46.22
N ASN A 6 34.82 11.56 -47.45
CA ASN A 6 35.39 10.26 -47.82
C ASN A 6 36.72 10.01 -47.09
N HIS A 7 37.53 11.05 -46.88
CA HIS A 7 38.79 10.90 -46.13
C HIS A 7 38.58 10.51 -44.66
N SER A 8 37.58 11.09 -43.98
CA SER A 8 37.18 10.68 -42.62
C SER A 8 36.76 9.21 -42.60
N LEU A 9 35.83 8.83 -43.49
CA LEU A 9 35.30 7.47 -43.52
C LEU A 9 36.42 6.43 -43.75
N ILE A 10 37.38 6.72 -44.62
CA ILE A 10 38.52 5.85 -44.88
C ILE A 10 39.49 5.80 -43.70
N SER A 11 39.71 6.89 -42.96
CA SER A 11 40.51 6.84 -41.72
C SER A 11 39.78 6.08 -40.60
N ASP A 12 38.46 6.24 -40.48
CA ASP A 12 37.64 5.57 -39.47
C ASP A 12 37.62 4.06 -39.72
N ILE A 13 37.36 3.64 -40.96
CA ILE A 13 37.45 2.23 -41.41
C ILE A 13 38.87 1.67 -41.20
N LYS A 14 39.92 2.41 -41.58
CA LYS A 14 41.31 1.98 -41.30
C LYS A 14 41.59 1.84 -39.81
N SER A 15 41.03 2.69 -38.96
CA SER A 15 41.17 2.59 -37.50
C SER A 15 40.46 1.36 -36.94
N GLN A 16 39.27 1.02 -37.46
CA GLN A 16 38.52 -0.18 -37.09
C GLN A 16 39.26 -1.45 -37.53
N ILE A 17 39.79 -1.49 -38.77
CA ILE A 17 40.61 -2.61 -39.26
C ILE A 17 41.88 -2.79 -38.40
N LYS A 18 42.57 -1.70 -38.03
CA LYS A 18 43.75 -1.77 -37.15
C LYS A 18 43.42 -2.28 -35.74
N LYS A 19 42.27 -1.89 -35.19
CA LYS A 19 41.78 -2.40 -33.89
C LYS A 19 41.38 -3.90 -33.96
N PHE A 20 41.00 -4.39 -35.14
CA PHE A 20 40.60 -5.78 -35.34
C PHE A 20 41.80 -6.76 -35.32
N SER A 21 43.01 -6.32 -35.67
CA SER A 21 44.18 -7.19 -35.84
C SER A 21 44.96 -7.55 -34.55
N GLU A 22 44.63 -6.98 -33.38
CA GLU A 22 45.49 -7.08 -32.17
C GLU A 22 44.94 -7.96 -31.02
N LYS A 23 43.89 -8.75 -31.25
CA LYS A 23 43.40 -9.72 -30.24
C LYS A 23 43.10 -11.11 -30.82
N ALA A 24 44.13 -11.94 -30.85
CA ALA A 24 43.96 -13.41 -30.88
C ALA A 24 43.44 -13.88 -29.51
N LEU A 25 42.16 -13.61 -29.24
CA LEU A 25 41.45 -14.19 -28.10
C LEU A 25 41.30 -15.69 -28.34
N THR A 26 41.70 -16.50 -27.35
CA THR A 26 41.24 -17.89 -27.25
C THR A 26 39.74 -17.86 -26.99
N LEU A 27 38.96 -17.86 -28.08
CA LEU A 27 37.51 -17.94 -28.02
C LEU A 27 37.13 -19.37 -27.64
N GLU A 28 36.32 -19.47 -26.60
CA GLU A 28 35.64 -20.69 -26.23
C GLU A 28 34.43 -20.85 -27.17
N VAL A 29 34.36 -22.01 -27.83
CA VAL A 29 33.44 -22.29 -28.93
C VAL A 29 32.60 -23.51 -28.58
N GLY A 30 31.30 -23.40 -28.78
CA GLY A 30 30.37 -24.52 -28.81
C GLY A 30 29.75 -24.71 -30.19
N ASN A 31 29.02 -25.81 -30.38
CA ASN A 31 28.33 -26.14 -31.62
C ASN A 31 26.83 -26.32 -31.37
N VAL A 32 25.98 -25.86 -32.27
CA VAL A 32 24.53 -26.08 -32.17
C VAL A 32 24.18 -27.56 -32.36
N ILE A 33 23.60 -28.19 -31.33
CA ILE A 33 23.05 -29.55 -31.37
C ILE A 33 21.64 -29.54 -31.95
N SER A 34 20.80 -28.59 -31.52
CA SER A 34 19.42 -28.49 -31.99
C SER A 34 18.85 -27.08 -31.78
N LEU A 35 17.80 -26.76 -32.54
CA LEU A 35 17.10 -25.47 -32.54
C LEU A 35 15.59 -25.72 -32.58
N GLY A 36 14.82 -25.03 -31.73
CA GLY A 36 13.35 -25.07 -31.76
C GLY A 36 12.74 -23.89 -30.99
N ASP A 37 11.75 -23.22 -31.59
CA ASP A 37 10.94 -22.15 -30.97
C ASP A 37 11.74 -21.04 -30.24
N GLY A 38 12.92 -20.69 -30.77
CA GLY A 38 13.81 -19.67 -30.19
C GLY A 38 14.77 -20.16 -29.11
N ILE A 39 14.81 -21.48 -28.83
CA ILE A 39 15.78 -22.13 -27.95
C ILE A 39 16.77 -22.94 -28.79
N VAL A 40 18.04 -22.88 -28.39
CA VAL A 40 19.15 -23.62 -28.97
C VAL A 40 19.81 -24.45 -27.89
N LEU A 41 20.06 -25.73 -28.19
CA LEU A 41 20.91 -26.58 -27.38
C LEU A 41 22.32 -26.56 -27.97
N VAL A 42 23.33 -26.27 -27.15
CA VAL A 42 24.71 -26.05 -27.59
C VAL A 42 25.65 -27.01 -26.86
N ASP A 43 26.47 -27.73 -27.61
CA ASP A 43 27.58 -28.57 -27.12
C ASP A 43 28.81 -27.72 -26.82
N GLY A 44 29.58 -28.07 -25.79
CA GLY A 44 30.72 -27.31 -25.29
C GLY A 44 30.33 -26.04 -24.52
N LEU A 45 31.14 -24.98 -24.64
CA LEU A 45 31.06 -23.77 -23.81
C LEU A 45 31.28 -24.02 -22.30
N ASP A 46 32.14 -24.98 -21.95
CA ASP A 46 32.38 -25.57 -20.62
C ASP A 46 32.43 -24.56 -19.44
N ASN A 47 32.93 -23.34 -19.66
CA ASN A 47 33.11 -22.32 -18.63
C ASN A 47 32.06 -21.19 -18.68
N VAL A 48 31.01 -21.29 -19.51
CA VAL A 48 29.95 -20.27 -19.66
C VAL A 48 29.17 -20.07 -18.37
N MET A 49 28.83 -18.83 -18.07
CA MET A 49 28.08 -18.48 -16.86
C MET A 49 26.56 -18.45 -17.14
N LEU A 50 25.76 -18.66 -16.09
CA LEU A 50 24.33 -18.41 -16.15
C LEU A 50 24.08 -16.93 -16.49
N ASN A 51 23.11 -16.67 -17.37
CA ASN A 51 22.78 -15.34 -17.90
C ASN A 51 23.92 -14.65 -18.69
N GLU A 52 24.91 -15.42 -19.13
CA GLU A 52 25.94 -14.92 -20.05
C GLU A 52 25.40 -14.82 -21.48
N ILE A 53 25.76 -13.74 -22.17
CA ILE A 53 25.54 -13.57 -23.60
C ILE A 53 26.51 -14.46 -24.37
N VAL A 54 25.96 -15.25 -25.30
CA VAL A 54 26.69 -15.98 -26.33
C VAL A 54 26.36 -15.40 -27.70
N ARG A 55 27.26 -15.55 -28.66
CA ARG A 55 27.10 -15.01 -30.01
C ARG A 55 27.23 -16.10 -31.05
N PHE A 56 26.21 -16.25 -31.88
CA PHE A 56 26.20 -17.20 -32.99
C PHE A 56 27.06 -16.72 -34.15
N GLU A 57 27.53 -17.64 -35.00
CA GLU A 57 28.38 -17.34 -36.16
C GLU A 57 27.74 -16.36 -37.16
N ASN A 58 26.41 -16.40 -37.29
CA ASN A 58 25.63 -15.45 -38.08
C ASN A 58 25.47 -14.06 -37.43
N GLY A 59 26.01 -13.87 -36.22
CA GLY A 59 26.02 -12.60 -35.49
C GLY A 59 24.88 -12.40 -34.49
N VAL A 60 23.90 -13.30 -34.43
CA VAL A 60 22.78 -13.26 -33.47
C VAL A 60 23.30 -13.43 -32.03
N GLU A 61 22.66 -12.74 -31.08
CA GLU A 61 22.96 -12.84 -29.65
C GLU A 61 21.95 -13.79 -28.97
N GLY A 62 22.42 -14.61 -28.04
CA GLY A 62 21.62 -15.48 -27.19
C GLY A 62 22.06 -15.37 -25.73
N MET A 63 21.25 -15.87 -24.80
CA MET A 63 21.52 -15.88 -23.36
C MET A 63 21.48 -17.32 -22.84
N ALA A 64 22.52 -17.76 -22.14
CA ALA A 64 22.55 -19.07 -21.48
C ALA A 64 21.61 -19.08 -20.26
N LEU A 65 20.59 -19.97 -20.26
CA LEU A 65 19.59 -20.09 -19.19
C LEU A 65 19.56 -21.45 -18.48
N ASN A 66 19.98 -22.52 -19.15
CA ASN A 66 20.22 -23.83 -18.53
C ASN A 66 21.68 -24.23 -18.77
N LEU A 67 22.35 -24.71 -17.74
CA LEU A 67 23.65 -25.38 -17.84
C LEU A 67 23.42 -26.83 -17.41
N GLU A 68 23.49 -27.77 -18.36
CA GLU A 68 23.31 -29.21 -18.15
C GLU A 68 24.68 -29.91 -18.28
N GLU A 69 24.80 -31.19 -17.89
CA GLU A 69 26.10 -31.89 -17.85
C GLU A 69 26.76 -31.99 -19.24
N ASP A 70 25.96 -32.26 -20.28
CA ASP A 70 26.42 -32.46 -21.66
C ASP A 70 26.06 -31.30 -22.61
N ALA A 71 25.36 -30.25 -22.14
CA ALA A 71 24.85 -29.20 -23.03
C ALA A 71 24.46 -27.89 -22.32
N VAL A 72 24.44 -26.80 -23.09
CA VAL A 72 23.99 -25.47 -22.67
C VAL A 72 22.68 -25.10 -23.38
N GLY A 73 21.64 -24.84 -22.60
CA GLY A 73 20.37 -24.31 -23.08
C GLY A 73 20.42 -22.80 -23.25
N VAL A 74 20.54 -22.35 -24.50
CA VAL A 74 20.63 -20.94 -24.91
C VAL A 74 19.28 -20.47 -25.45
N VAL A 75 18.79 -19.33 -24.98
CA VAL A 75 17.60 -18.67 -25.53
C VAL A 75 18.00 -17.49 -26.39
N LEU A 76 17.42 -17.38 -27.58
CA LEU A 76 17.79 -16.37 -28.58
C LEU A 76 17.16 -15.00 -28.31
N LEU A 77 17.94 -13.96 -28.60
CA LEU A 77 17.57 -12.55 -28.40
C LEU A 77 17.35 -11.81 -29.73
N GLY A 78 17.10 -12.54 -30.81
CA GLY A 78 16.92 -12.01 -32.17
C GLY A 78 16.38 -13.06 -33.13
N ASP A 79 16.38 -12.75 -34.43
CA ASP A 79 15.89 -13.66 -35.48
C ASP A 79 16.71 -14.96 -35.53
N TYR A 80 16.01 -16.09 -35.47
CA TYR A 80 16.60 -17.43 -35.46
C TYR A 80 16.54 -18.13 -36.83
N SER A 81 15.93 -17.51 -37.84
CA SER A 81 15.68 -18.09 -39.18
C SER A 81 16.97 -18.52 -39.92
N ASN A 82 18.12 -17.97 -39.51
CA ASN A 82 19.42 -18.21 -40.12
C ASN A 82 20.38 -19.00 -39.20
N ILE A 83 19.88 -19.69 -38.17
CA ILE A 83 20.66 -20.62 -37.32
C ILE A 83 20.39 -22.05 -37.76
N LYS A 84 21.42 -22.89 -37.76
CA LYS A 84 21.36 -24.31 -38.13
C LYS A 84 22.13 -25.19 -37.15
N GLU A 85 21.79 -26.47 -37.17
CA GLU A 85 22.59 -27.52 -36.52
C GLU A 85 24.03 -27.52 -37.07
N GLY A 86 25.01 -27.62 -36.17
CA GLY A 86 26.43 -27.50 -36.49
C GLY A 86 26.99 -26.07 -36.59
N ASP A 87 26.16 -25.03 -36.53
CA ASP A 87 26.65 -23.64 -36.48
C ASP A 87 27.48 -23.40 -35.20
N ARG A 88 28.49 -22.53 -35.29
CA ARG A 88 29.33 -22.20 -34.13
C ARG A 88 28.71 -21.15 -33.23
N VAL A 89 28.92 -21.33 -31.94
CA VAL A 89 28.50 -20.42 -30.88
C VAL A 89 29.74 -19.98 -30.12
N TYR A 90 29.92 -18.67 -30.00
CA TYR A 90 31.10 -18.05 -29.39
C TYR A 90 30.73 -17.44 -28.05
N ARG A 91 31.48 -17.80 -27.01
CA ARG A 91 31.34 -17.21 -25.69
C ARG A 91 31.72 -15.73 -25.69
N THR A 92 30.94 -14.84 -25.05
CA THR A 92 31.29 -13.40 -25.00
C THR A 92 31.91 -12.93 -23.67
N LYS A 93 31.81 -13.71 -22.58
CA LYS A 93 32.25 -13.37 -21.22
C LYS A 93 31.57 -12.13 -20.63
N ARG A 94 30.36 -11.84 -21.09
CA ARG A 94 29.53 -10.72 -20.62
C ARG A 94 28.16 -11.23 -20.20
N ILE A 95 27.78 -10.97 -18.96
CA ILE A 95 26.39 -11.08 -18.50
C ILE A 95 25.57 -10.02 -19.24
N VAL A 96 24.27 -10.25 -19.44
CA VAL A 96 23.40 -9.29 -20.14
C VAL A 96 23.50 -7.89 -19.52
N GLU A 97 24.02 -6.95 -20.30
CA GLU A 97 24.26 -5.55 -19.93
C GLU A 97 23.54 -4.61 -20.90
N VAL A 98 23.10 -3.45 -20.41
CA VAL A 98 22.37 -2.43 -21.19
C VAL A 98 22.99 -1.06 -21.00
N PRO A 99 22.91 -0.16 -22.00
CA PRO A 99 23.31 1.23 -21.86
C PRO A 99 22.45 1.94 -20.80
N VAL A 100 23.09 2.79 -19.98
CA VAL A 100 22.40 3.53 -18.90
C VAL A 100 22.81 5.00 -18.83
N GLY A 101 21.99 5.80 -18.14
CA GLY A 101 22.21 7.23 -17.88
C GLY A 101 21.34 8.14 -18.73
N ASP A 102 21.57 9.45 -18.64
CA ASP A 102 20.69 10.49 -19.22
C ASP A 102 20.59 10.44 -20.76
N VAL A 103 21.49 9.71 -21.45
CA VAL A 103 21.40 9.41 -22.89
C VAL A 103 20.16 8.59 -23.28
N MET A 104 19.49 7.97 -22.30
CA MET A 104 18.26 7.18 -22.48
C MET A 104 16.99 8.04 -22.45
N LEU A 105 17.03 9.28 -21.95
CA LEU A 105 15.86 10.15 -21.83
C LEU A 105 15.31 10.56 -23.22
N GLY A 106 13.99 10.54 -23.39
CA GLY A 106 13.32 10.86 -24.65
C GLY A 106 13.48 9.80 -25.76
N ARG A 107 14.06 8.64 -25.42
CA ARG A 107 14.30 7.53 -26.34
C ARG A 107 13.26 6.43 -26.20
N VAL A 108 13.00 5.74 -27.32
CA VAL A 108 12.34 4.42 -27.32
C VAL A 108 13.40 3.37 -27.64
N VAL A 109 13.55 2.38 -26.77
CA VAL A 109 14.58 1.34 -26.85
C VAL A 109 13.98 -0.07 -26.75
N ASP A 110 14.65 -1.04 -27.37
CA ASP A 110 14.32 -2.46 -27.23
C ASP A 110 14.73 -3.01 -25.85
N ALA A 111 14.45 -4.29 -25.60
CA ALA A 111 14.84 -4.99 -24.38
C ALA A 111 16.36 -5.04 -24.14
N LEU A 112 17.20 -4.78 -25.15
CA LEU A 112 18.67 -4.74 -25.05
C LEU A 112 19.21 -3.29 -24.97
N GLY A 113 18.33 -2.29 -24.85
CA GLY A 113 18.66 -0.88 -24.80
C GLY A 113 19.09 -0.27 -26.15
N LYS A 114 18.86 -0.96 -27.27
CA LYS A 114 19.15 -0.45 -28.63
C LYS A 114 17.98 0.43 -29.07
N ALA A 115 18.26 1.55 -29.74
CA ALA A 115 17.23 2.52 -30.12
C ALA A 115 16.31 2.00 -31.25
N VAL A 116 14.99 2.18 -31.09
CA VAL A 116 13.96 1.79 -32.07
C VAL A 116 13.05 2.98 -32.48
N ASP A 117 13.38 4.19 -32.04
CA ASP A 117 12.63 5.44 -32.30
C ASP A 117 13.00 6.18 -33.60
N ASN A 118 13.94 5.65 -34.39
CA ASN A 118 14.55 6.32 -35.54
C ASN A 118 15.27 7.65 -35.24
N LYS A 119 15.52 8.00 -33.97
CA LYS A 119 16.27 9.21 -33.55
C LYS A 119 17.81 8.99 -33.59
N GLY A 120 18.28 7.96 -34.31
CA GLY A 120 19.68 7.56 -34.42
C GLY A 120 20.18 6.68 -33.26
N ASN A 121 21.38 6.12 -33.37
CA ASN A 121 21.94 5.22 -32.35
C ASN A 121 22.21 5.95 -31.03
N ILE A 122 22.03 5.26 -29.90
CA ILE A 122 22.43 5.76 -28.58
C ILE A 122 23.93 5.57 -28.43
N VAL A 123 24.66 6.65 -28.14
CA VAL A 123 26.08 6.63 -27.82
C VAL A 123 26.24 6.68 -26.31
N ALA A 124 26.26 5.51 -25.68
CA ALA A 124 26.40 5.36 -24.24
C ALA A 124 27.86 5.12 -23.82
N ASN A 125 28.30 5.78 -22.75
CA ASN A 125 29.61 5.59 -22.14
C ASN A 125 29.57 4.68 -20.90
N LYS A 126 28.38 4.40 -20.37
CA LYS A 126 28.13 3.50 -19.24
C LYS A 126 27.22 2.36 -19.66
N PHE A 127 27.53 1.17 -19.17
CA PHE A 127 26.71 -0.03 -19.28
C PHE A 127 26.51 -0.61 -17.87
N SER A 128 25.40 -1.29 -17.67
CA SER A 128 25.06 -1.95 -16.41
C SER A 128 24.44 -3.30 -16.68
N VAL A 129 24.81 -4.31 -15.89
CA VAL A 129 24.14 -5.63 -15.89
C VAL A 129 22.67 -5.47 -15.52
N ILE A 130 21.80 -6.24 -16.18
CA ILE A 130 20.34 -6.20 -15.94
C ILE A 130 19.91 -6.95 -14.68
N GLU A 131 20.69 -7.95 -14.26
CA GLU A 131 20.46 -8.67 -13.02
C GLU A 131 21.35 -8.07 -11.92
N LYS A 132 20.70 -7.49 -10.92
CA LYS A 132 21.33 -6.99 -9.69
C LYS A 132 20.56 -7.47 -8.48
N ILE A 133 21.27 -7.55 -7.37
CA ILE A 133 20.68 -7.71 -6.04
C ILE A 133 19.99 -6.40 -5.66
N ALA A 134 18.77 -6.49 -5.13
CA ALA A 134 18.04 -5.33 -4.65
C ALA A 134 18.72 -4.69 -3.41
N PRO A 135 18.59 -3.37 -3.18
CA PRO A 135 19.12 -2.73 -1.98
C PRO A 135 18.61 -3.39 -0.69
N GLY A 136 19.50 -3.63 0.27
CA GLY A 136 19.19 -4.30 1.53
C GLY A 136 18.33 -3.44 2.46
N VAL A 137 17.82 -4.02 3.55
CA VAL A 137 16.99 -3.29 4.52
C VAL A 137 17.72 -2.06 5.08
N MET A 138 19.02 -2.19 5.38
CA MET A 138 19.87 -1.11 5.91
C MET A 138 20.24 -0.02 4.90
N ASP A 139 20.00 -0.25 3.60
CA ASP A 139 20.26 0.71 2.52
C ASP A 139 19.03 1.58 2.20
N ARG A 140 17.87 1.23 2.77
CA ARG A 140 16.58 1.87 2.50
C ARG A 140 16.25 2.93 3.54
N LYS A 141 15.38 3.85 3.15
CA LYS A 141 14.75 4.85 4.02
C LYS A 141 13.23 4.76 3.88
N SER A 142 12.50 5.01 4.96
CA SER A 142 11.03 5.02 4.95
C SER A 142 10.48 5.98 3.91
N VAL A 143 9.44 5.55 3.20
CA VAL A 143 8.71 6.38 2.23
C VAL A 143 7.95 7.47 2.98
N HIS A 144 8.31 8.74 2.72
CA HIS A 144 7.82 9.92 3.45
C HIS A 144 7.59 11.15 2.54
N GLN A 145 7.73 10.97 1.23
CA GLN A 145 7.54 12.02 0.22
C GLN A 145 6.49 11.53 -0.78
N PRO A 146 5.53 12.39 -1.18
CA PRO A 146 4.54 12.03 -2.18
C PRO A 146 5.16 11.84 -3.57
N LEU A 147 4.61 10.92 -4.35
CA LEU A 147 4.65 10.95 -5.81
C LEU A 147 3.22 11.20 -6.29
N GLU A 148 2.92 12.47 -6.57
CA GLU A 148 1.58 12.92 -6.97
C GLU A 148 1.23 12.38 -8.36
N THR A 149 0.18 11.55 -8.45
CA THR A 149 -0.39 11.11 -9.71
C THR A 149 -1.25 12.21 -10.35
N GLY A 150 -1.79 13.12 -9.56
CA GLY A 150 -2.73 14.17 -9.99
C GLY A 150 -4.11 13.64 -10.32
N ILE A 151 -4.37 12.40 -9.92
CA ILE A 151 -5.65 11.72 -10.07
C ILE A 151 -6.31 11.78 -8.69
N LEU A 152 -7.38 12.59 -8.60
CA LEU A 152 -7.98 12.99 -7.34
C LEU A 152 -8.35 11.82 -6.41
N SER A 153 -8.81 10.70 -6.99
CA SER A 153 -9.16 9.48 -6.25
C SER A 153 -7.96 8.69 -5.75
N ILE A 154 -6.81 8.74 -6.43
CA ILE A 154 -5.59 8.05 -6.01
C ILE A 154 -4.90 8.89 -4.94
N ASP A 155 -4.56 10.14 -5.23
CA ASP A 155 -3.76 10.96 -4.32
C ASP A 155 -4.50 11.24 -2.98
N ALA A 156 -5.84 11.21 -2.97
CA ALA A 156 -6.66 11.30 -1.77
C ALA A 156 -6.83 9.98 -0.97
N MET A 157 -7.12 8.84 -1.64
CA MET A 157 -7.49 7.58 -0.97
C MET A 157 -6.39 6.50 -0.96
N PHE A 158 -5.56 6.48 -2.01
CA PHE A 158 -4.53 5.47 -2.28
C PHE A 158 -3.20 6.17 -2.60
N PRO A 159 -2.69 7.04 -1.71
CA PRO A 159 -1.53 7.86 -1.98
C PRO A 159 -0.30 7.00 -2.26
N ILE A 160 0.47 7.44 -3.25
CA ILE A 160 1.69 6.77 -3.72
C ILE A 160 2.88 7.64 -3.32
N GLY A 161 3.89 7.04 -2.68
CA GLY A 161 5.10 7.72 -2.27
C GLY A 161 6.30 7.45 -3.16
N LYS A 162 7.31 8.32 -3.04
CA LYS A 162 8.64 8.17 -3.65
C LYS A 162 9.38 6.96 -3.06
N GLY A 163 9.54 5.91 -3.85
CA GLY A 163 10.06 4.61 -3.43
C GLY A 163 9.01 3.53 -3.10
N GLN A 164 7.72 3.79 -3.33
CA GLN A 164 6.62 2.82 -3.11
C GLN A 164 6.34 1.96 -4.35
N ARG A 165 5.77 0.78 -4.16
CA ARG A 165 5.34 -0.14 -5.22
C ARG A 165 3.82 -0.30 -5.16
N GLU A 166 3.10 0.33 -6.09
CA GLU A 166 1.64 0.36 -6.10
C GLU A 166 1.08 -0.35 -7.35
N LEU A 167 0.43 -1.49 -7.15
CA LEU A 167 -0.09 -2.33 -8.23
C LEU A 167 -1.34 -1.73 -8.87
N ILE A 168 -1.37 -1.54 -10.18
CA ILE A 168 -2.61 -1.23 -10.93
C ILE A 168 -3.17 -2.53 -11.51
N ILE A 169 -4.25 -3.04 -10.93
CA ILE A 169 -4.82 -4.34 -11.25
C ILE A 169 -6.27 -4.22 -11.71
N GLY A 170 -6.66 -5.04 -12.68
CA GLY A 170 -8.05 -5.18 -13.11
C GLY A 170 -8.18 -5.68 -14.54
N ASP A 171 -9.39 -5.74 -15.04
CA ASP A 171 -9.67 -6.36 -16.34
C ASP A 171 -9.12 -5.54 -17.51
N ARG A 172 -9.14 -6.16 -18.69
CA ARG A 172 -8.83 -5.52 -19.96
C ARG A 172 -9.73 -4.30 -20.20
N GLN A 173 -9.15 -3.23 -20.76
CA GLN A 173 -9.86 -1.97 -21.13
C GLN A 173 -10.49 -1.16 -19.97
N THR A 174 -10.14 -1.42 -18.71
CA THR A 174 -10.65 -0.65 -17.54
C THR A 174 -9.96 0.71 -17.30
N GLY A 175 -8.92 1.06 -18.06
CA GLY A 175 -8.18 2.33 -17.93
C GLY A 175 -6.84 2.26 -17.18
N LYS A 176 -6.30 1.05 -16.92
CA LYS A 176 -5.02 0.83 -16.20
C LYS A 176 -3.85 1.66 -16.76
N THR A 177 -3.58 1.55 -18.06
CA THR A 177 -2.52 2.29 -18.76
C THR A 177 -2.74 3.81 -18.71
N THR A 178 -3.99 4.27 -18.71
CA THR A 178 -4.33 5.70 -18.60
C THR A 178 -3.88 6.28 -17.26
N ILE A 179 -4.13 5.58 -16.14
CA ILE A 179 -3.65 5.99 -14.81
C ILE A 179 -2.13 6.16 -14.80
N ALA A 180 -1.41 5.20 -15.39
CA ALA A 180 0.05 5.23 -15.44
C ALA A 180 0.59 6.36 -16.33
N ILE A 181 -0.07 6.66 -17.47
CA ILE A 181 0.29 7.79 -18.35
C ILE A 181 0.02 9.12 -17.66
N ASP A 182 -1.15 9.29 -17.03
CA ASP A 182 -1.52 10.50 -16.30
C ASP A 182 -0.51 10.77 -15.16
N ALA A 183 -0.09 9.74 -14.44
CA ALA A 183 0.96 9.84 -13.43
C ALA A 183 2.30 10.29 -14.04
N ILE A 184 2.71 9.78 -15.20
CA ILE A 184 3.93 10.24 -15.92
C ILE A 184 3.78 11.70 -16.38
N ILE A 185 2.63 12.09 -16.95
CA ILE A 185 2.36 13.47 -17.40
C ILE A 185 2.44 14.45 -16.23
N ASN A 186 1.94 14.07 -15.04
CA ASN A 186 1.97 14.92 -13.87
C ASN A 186 3.40 15.15 -13.31
N GLN A 187 4.39 14.31 -13.66
CA GLN A 187 5.78 14.51 -13.22
C GLN A 187 6.51 15.70 -13.90
N LYS A 188 5.87 16.35 -14.88
CA LYS A 188 6.43 17.49 -15.61
C LYS A 188 6.84 18.61 -14.64
N GLY A 189 8.13 18.95 -14.63
CA GLY A 189 8.68 19.98 -13.74
C GLY A 189 8.91 19.55 -12.29
N ARG A 190 8.68 18.28 -11.92
CA ARG A 190 8.86 17.78 -10.54
C ARG A 190 10.19 17.08 -10.26
N ASN A 191 11.13 17.12 -11.21
CA ASN A 191 12.43 16.44 -11.12
C ASN A 191 12.32 14.93 -10.83
N VAL A 192 11.38 14.26 -11.50
CA VAL A 192 11.22 12.81 -11.49
C VAL A 192 11.42 12.31 -12.91
N ASN A 193 12.41 11.43 -13.11
CA ASN A 193 12.58 10.75 -14.40
C ASN A 193 11.57 9.61 -14.52
N CYS A 194 11.16 9.25 -15.73
CA CYS A 194 10.14 8.21 -15.95
C CYS A 194 10.67 7.09 -16.85
N VAL A 195 10.26 5.85 -16.57
CA VAL A 195 10.48 4.68 -17.41
C VAL A 195 9.14 3.98 -17.66
N TYR A 196 8.72 3.86 -18.91
CA TYR A 196 7.54 3.08 -19.29
C TYR A 196 7.98 1.80 -20.02
N VAL A 197 7.77 0.64 -19.39
CA VAL A 197 8.14 -0.67 -19.94
C VAL A 197 6.91 -1.32 -20.55
N ALA A 198 6.88 -1.42 -21.88
CA ALA A 198 5.84 -2.12 -22.63
C ALA A 198 6.26 -3.58 -22.88
N ILE A 199 5.48 -4.53 -22.37
CA ILE A 199 5.77 -5.97 -22.36
C ILE A 199 4.66 -6.70 -23.11
N GLY A 200 5.00 -7.39 -24.20
CA GLY A 200 4.03 -8.11 -25.03
C GLY A 200 2.91 -7.22 -25.59
N GLN A 201 3.16 -5.91 -25.73
CA GLN A 201 2.18 -4.95 -26.26
C GLN A 201 2.21 -4.93 -27.80
N LYS A 202 1.14 -4.43 -28.41
CA LYS A 202 1.10 -4.17 -29.85
C LYS A 202 1.86 -2.89 -30.18
N ASN A 203 2.65 -2.89 -31.26
CA ASN A 203 3.37 -1.70 -31.73
C ASN A 203 2.45 -0.48 -31.94
N SER A 204 1.21 -0.69 -32.38
CA SER A 204 0.20 0.37 -32.49
C SER A 204 -0.19 1.00 -31.14
N THR A 205 -0.25 0.19 -30.07
CA THR A 205 -0.52 0.67 -28.71
C THR A 205 0.67 1.47 -28.20
N ILE A 206 1.88 0.93 -28.33
CA ILE A 206 3.13 1.61 -27.91
C ILE A 206 3.27 2.96 -28.62
N ALA A 207 3.08 3.00 -29.94
CA ALA A 207 3.13 4.25 -30.72
C ALA A 207 2.06 5.28 -30.31
N ASN A 208 0.91 4.84 -29.79
CA ASN A 208 -0.09 5.75 -29.23
C ASN A 208 0.35 6.30 -27.87
N VAL A 209 0.93 5.46 -26.99
CA VAL A 209 1.48 5.92 -25.70
C VAL A 209 2.61 6.93 -25.91
N VAL A 210 3.57 6.63 -26.81
CA VAL A 210 4.65 7.56 -27.15
C VAL A 210 4.09 8.90 -27.65
N ARG A 211 3.10 8.88 -28.55
CA ARG A 211 2.46 10.10 -29.06
C ARG A 211 1.76 10.90 -27.96
N GLU A 212 1.10 10.25 -27.02
CA GLU A 212 0.43 10.91 -25.90
C GLU A 212 1.43 11.60 -24.98
N LEU A 213 2.55 10.92 -24.69
CA LEU A 213 3.66 11.48 -23.92
C LEU A 213 4.36 12.62 -24.67
N GLU A 214 4.54 12.53 -25.99
CA GLU A 214 5.09 13.64 -26.81
C GLU A 214 4.14 14.84 -26.82
N ALA A 215 2.82 14.63 -26.96
CA ALA A 215 1.81 15.70 -27.00
C ALA A 215 1.78 16.56 -25.71
N HIS A 216 2.06 15.94 -24.56
CA HIS A 216 2.13 16.63 -23.27
C HIS A 216 3.55 17.10 -22.89
N GLY A 217 4.57 16.81 -23.72
CA GLY A 217 5.98 17.09 -23.45
C GLY A 217 6.58 16.20 -22.34
N ALA A 218 5.94 15.06 -22.04
CA ALA A 218 6.38 14.11 -21.03
C ALA A 218 7.56 13.22 -21.49
N MET A 219 7.73 13.05 -22.80
CA MET A 219 8.90 12.33 -23.33
C MET A 219 10.25 12.98 -22.98
N GLU A 220 10.32 14.29 -22.69
CA GLU A 220 11.58 14.96 -22.33
C GLU A 220 12.30 14.32 -21.14
N TYR A 221 11.54 13.75 -20.20
CA TYR A 221 12.03 13.07 -19.00
C TYR A 221 11.64 11.57 -18.95
N THR A 222 11.10 11.01 -20.05
CA THR A 222 10.64 9.61 -20.09
C THR A 222 11.46 8.76 -21.07
N THR A 223 11.91 7.59 -20.63
CA THR A 223 12.40 6.50 -21.49
C THR A 223 11.31 5.45 -21.69
N VAL A 224 11.12 4.99 -22.92
CA VAL A 224 10.21 3.87 -23.22
C VAL A 224 11.03 2.64 -23.57
N VAL A 225 10.89 1.58 -22.78
CA VAL A 225 11.47 0.25 -23.08
C VAL A 225 10.38 -0.61 -23.69
N THR A 226 10.64 -1.26 -24.82
CA THR A 226 9.64 -2.12 -25.50
C THR A 226 10.18 -3.52 -25.76
N ALA A 227 9.35 -4.51 -25.45
CA ALA A 227 9.37 -5.83 -26.07
C ALA A 227 7.96 -6.15 -26.58
N ASN A 228 7.78 -6.20 -27.89
CA ASN A 228 6.47 -6.30 -28.50
C ASN A 228 5.94 -7.73 -28.58
N ALA A 229 4.64 -7.87 -28.85
CA ALA A 229 3.96 -9.17 -28.90
C ALA A 229 4.44 -10.11 -30.03
N SER A 230 5.18 -9.60 -31.02
CA SER A 230 5.76 -10.38 -32.13
C SER A 230 7.21 -10.79 -31.92
N GLU A 231 7.87 -10.25 -30.89
CA GLU A 231 9.24 -10.59 -30.51
C GLU A 231 9.28 -11.86 -29.65
N LEU A 232 10.45 -12.52 -29.64
CA LEU A 232 10.68 -13.73 -28.87
C LEU A 232 10.36 -13.52 -27.37
N PRO A 233 9.82 -14.55 -26.67
CA PRO A 233 9.55 -14.49 -25.24
C PRO A 233 10.77 -14.07 -24.40
N ALA A 234 11.99 -14.32 -24.89
CA ALA A 234 13.25 -13.89 -24.30
C ALA A 234 13.36 -12.37 -24.11
N LEU A 235 12.98 -11.60 -25.12
CA LEU A 235 13.03 -10.12 -25.08
C LEU A 235 11.93 -9.59 -24.15
N GLN A 236 10.74 -10.21 -24.17
CA GLN A 236 9.64 -9.90 -23.25
C GLN A 236 10.02 -10.21 -21.78
N TYR A 237 10.80 -11.26 -21.55
CA TYR A 237 11.37 -11.63 -20.25
C TYR A 237 12.42 -10.62 -19.75
N ILE A 238 13.28 -10.11 -20.63
CA ILE A 238 14.36 -9.17 -20.29
C ILE A 238 13.85 -7.74 -20.05
N ALA A 239 12.86 -7.27 -20.82
CA ALA A 239 12.48 -5.85 -20.86
C ALA A 239 12.22 -5.18 -19.48
N PRO A 240 11.57 -5.83 -18.49
CA PRO A 240 11.39 -5.25 -17.16
C PRO A 240 12.71 -5.04 -16.41
N PHE A 241 13.64 -5.99 -16.52
CA PHE A 241 14.97 -5.91 -15.92
C PHE A 241 15.81 -4.80 -16.55
N THR A 242 15.70 -4.61 -17.87
CA THR A 242 16.30 -3.46 -18.58
C THR A 242 15.73 -2.13 -18.10
N GLY A 243 14.39 -2.03 -17.96
CA GLY A 243 13.73 -0.82 -17.47
C GLY A 243 14.18 -0.39 -16.06
N VAL A 244 14.17 -1.31 -15.11
CA VAL A 244 14.63 -0.99 -13.73
C VAL A 244 16.14 -0.71 -13.67
N THR A 245 16.94 -1.33 -14.54
CA THR A 245 18.39 -1.07 -14.59
C THR A 245 18.72 0.34 -15.08
N ILE A 246 17.92 0.89 -16.01
CA ILE A 246 17.99 2.29 -16.42
C ILE A 246 17.57 3.21 -15.26
N ALA A 247 16.49 2.85 -14.54
CA ALA A 247 16.00 3.60 -13.38
C ALA A 247 17.01 3.65 -12.22
N GLU A 248 17.72 2.55 -11.95
CA GLU A 248 18.74 2.46 -10.90
C GLU A 248 19.92 3.41 -11.10
N GLU A 249 20.39 3.61 -12.34
CA GLU A 249 21.47 4.56 -12.61
C GLU A 249 21.07 5.99 -12.20
N TRP A 250 19.80 6.36 -12.32
CA TRP A 250 19.29 7.64 -11.82
C TRP A 250 19.05 7.63 -10.30
N MET A 251 18.56 6.53 -9.74
CA MET A 251 18.38 6.37 -8.29
C MET A 251 19.72 6.54 -7.54
N HIS A 252 20.79 5.91 -8.03
CA HIS A 252 22.14 6.05 -7.47
C HIS A 252 22.80 7.41 -7.75
N GLN A 253 22.25 8.21 -8.66
CA GLN A 253 22.59 9.64 -8.82
C GLN A 253 21.78 10.55 -7.87
N GLY A 254 20.96 9.99 -6.97
CA GLY A 254 20.10 10.73 -6.06
C GLY A 254 18.85 11.33 -6.71
N LYS A 255 18.51 10.93 -7.94
CA LYS A 255 17.27 11.35 -8.61
C LYS A 255 16.10 10.48 -8.14
N ASP A 256 14.89 11.02 -8.22
CA ASP A 256 13.67 10.24 -8.08
C ASP A 256 13.21 9.73 -9.45
N VAL A 257 12.66 8.50 -9.48
CA VAL A 257 12.25 7.83 -10.71
C VAL A 257 10.87 7.18 -10.54
N LEU A 258 10.03 7.28 -11.57
CA LEU A 258 8.78 6.54 -11.71
C LEU A 258 8.95 5.46 -12.78
N ILE A 259 8.73 4.19 -12.45
CA ILE A 259 8.73 3.09 -13.42
C ILE A 259 7.35 2.42 -13.54
N VAL A 260 6.89 2.23 -14.77
CA VAL A 260 5.63 1.56 -15.11
C VAL A 260 5.94 0.26 -15.84
N TYR A 261 5.25 -0.83 -15.49
CA TYR A 261 5.36 -2.12 -16.20
C TYR A 261 4.00 -2.51 -16.79
N ASP A 262 3.85 -2.43 -18.12
CA ASP A 262 2.60 -2.67 -18.86
C ASP A 262 2.77 -3.85 -19.84
N ASP A 263 2.54 -5.10 -19.43
CA ASP A 263 2.07 -5.56 -18.12
C ASP A 263 2.84 -6.80 -17.62
N LEU A 264 2.84 -7.02 -16.30
CA LEU A 264 3.53 -8.16 -15.69
C LEU A 264 2.77 -9.48 -15.85
N SER A 265 1.50 -9.47 -16.28
CA SER A 265 0.79 -10.71 -16.65
C SER A 265 1.44 -11.32 -17.89
N LYS A 266 1.78 -10.50 -18.90
CA LYS A 266 2.54 -10.91 -20.08
C LYS A 266 3.98 -11.27 -19.76
N HIS A 267 4.63 -10.60 -18.80
CA HIS A 267 5.97 -10.98 -18.32
C HIS A 267 5.99 -12.41 -17.76
N ALA A 268 5.03 -12.74 -16.89
CA ALA A 268 4.88 -14.09 -16.35
C ALA A 268 4.55 -15.12 -17.45
N ILE A 269 3.71 -14.77 -18.44
CA ILE A 269 3.41 -15.65 -19.58
C ILE A 269 4.67 -15.90 -20.44
N ALA A 270 5.48 -14.87 -20.70
CA ALA A 270 6.74 -15.01 -21.42
C ALA A 270 7.71 -15.94 -20.67
N TYR A 271 7.87 -15.76 -19.35
CA TYR A 271 8.71 -16.65 -18.54
C TYR A 271 8.19 -18.09 -18.51
N ARG A 272 6.87 -18.27 -18.41
CA ARG A 272 6.23 -19.60 -18.53
C ARG A 272 6.56 -20.27 -19.86
N THR A 273 6.44 -19.56 -20.97
CA THR A 273 6.78 -20.09 -22.30
C THR A 273 8.25 -20.51 -22.37
N LEU A 274 9.18 -19.66 -21.93
CA LEU A 274 10.60 -20.01 -21.87
C LEU A 274 10.86 -21.26 -21.01
N SER A 275 10.25 -21.33 -19.83
CA SER A 275 10.43 -22.44 -18.90
C SER A 275 9.89 -23.77 -19.42
N LEU A 276 8.77 -23.75 -20.15
CA LEU A 276 8.19 -24.93 -20.79
C LEU A 276 9.03 -25.40 -21.99
N LEU A 277 9.55 -24.47 -22.80
CA LEU A 277 10.45 -24.79 -23.92
C LEU A 277 11.80 -25.35 -23.41
N LEU A 278 12.32 -24.84 -22.30
CA LEU A 278 13.46 -25.39 -21.54
C LEU A 278 13.12 -26.68 -20.76
N ARG A 279 11.92 -27.24 -20.94
CA ARG A 279 11.44 -28.49 -20.30
C ARG A 279 11.52 -28.52 -18.77
N ARG A 280 11.58 -27.35 -18.12
CA ARG A 280 11.57 -27.26 -16.65
C ARG A 280 10.19 -27.71 -16.11
N PRO A 281 10.12 -28.42 -14.98
CA PRO A 281 8.86 -28.86 -14.40
C PRO A 281 7.88 -27.69 -14.12
N PRO A 282 6.64 -27.73 -14.65
CA PRO A 282 5.64 -26.69 -14.41
C PRO A 282 4.89 -26.88 -13.09
N GLY A 283 4.42 -25.79 -12.51
CA GLY A 283 3.55 -25.73 -11.34
C GLY A 283 2.11 -25.28 -11.67
N ARG A 284 1.49 -24.54 -10.75
CA ARG A 284 0.11 -24.03 -10.89
C ARG A 284 -0.04 -23.18 -12.16
N GLU A 285 -1.14 -23.38 -12.90
CA GLU A 285 -1.44 -22.69 -14.17
C GLU A 285 -0.28 -22.81 -15.21
N ALA A 286 0.50 -23.88 -15.08
CA ALA A 286 1.73 -24.20 -15.83
C ALA A 286 2.89 -23.22 -15.66
N TYR A 287 2.83 -22.23 -14.76
CA TYR A 287 3.97 -21.36 -14.44
C TYR A 287 5.06 -22.14 -13.69
N PRO A 288 6.35 -21.79 -13.84
CA PRO A 288 7.41 -22.42 -13.06
C PRO A 288 7.35 -22.01 -11.59
N GLY A 289 7.90 -22.85 -10.72
CA GLY A 289 7.83 -22.65 -9.25
C GLY A 289 8.50 -21.36 -8.75
N ASP A 290 9.42 -20.79 -9.52
CA ASP A 290 10.14 -19.55 -9.23
C ASP A 290 9.50 -18.30 -9.85
N VAL A 291 8.30 -18.38 -10.44
CA VAL A 291 7.60 -17.20 -10.99
C VAL A 291 7.31 -16.12 -9.92
N PHE A 292 7.20 -16.51 -8.64
CA PHE A 292 7.16 -15.56 -7.53
C PHE A 292 8.48 -14.80 -7.38
N TYR A 293 9.61 -15.52 -7.43
CA TYR A 293 10.95 -14.94 -7.33
C TYR A 293 11.26 -14.01 -8.52
N LEU A 294 10.74 -14.32 -9.72
CA LEU A 294 10.83 -13.44 -10.89
C LEU A 294 10.33 -12.02 -10.60
N HIS A 295 9.12 -11.91 -10.05
CA HIS A 295 8.50 -10.62 -9.77
C HIS A 295 9.01 -9.99 -8.47
N SER A 296 9.36 -10.78 -7.44
CA SER A 296 9.90 -10.21 -6.20
C SER A 296 11.29 -9.61 -6.42
N ARG A 297 12.21 -10.31 -7.11
CA ARG A 297 13.55 -9.77 -7.43
C ARG A 297 13.51 -8.58 -8.40
N LEU A 298 12.44 -8.43 -9.18
CA LEU A 298 12.18 -7.26 -10.01
C LEU A 298 11.69 -6.07 -9.17
N LEU A 299 10.63 -6.27 -8.39
CA LEU A 299 9.94 -5.19 -7.67
C LEU A 299 10.67 -4.76 -6.38
N GLU A 300 11.44 -5.64 -5.73
CA GLU A 300 12.28 -5.27 -4.57
C GLU A 300 13.41 -4.28 -4.91
N ARG A 301 13.77 -4.16 -6.19
CA ARG A 301 14.75 -3.14 -6.65
C ARG A 301 14.15 -1.72 -6.64
N ALA A 302 12.82 -1.60 -6.58
CA ALA A 302 12.13 -0.33 -6.41
C ALA A 302 12.00 0.02 -4.93
N CYS A 303 12.76 1.01 -4.47
CA CYS A 303 12.75 1.48 -3.08
C CYS A 303 13.17 2.96 -2.99
N LYS A 304 13.19 3.53 -1.78
CA LYS A 304 13.90 4.78 -1.48
C LYS A 304 15.21 4.49 -0.74
N LEU A 305 16.32 5.00 -1.24
CA LEU A 305 17.64 4.85 -0.61
C LEU A 305 17.78 5.74 0.63
N LYS A 306 18.68 5.37 1.54
CA LYS A 306 19.14 6.23 2.63
C LYS A 306 19.93 7.45 2.12
N ASP A 307 20.04 8.46 2.96
CA ASP A 307 20.64 9.75 2.58
C ASP A 307 22.13 9.61 2.21
N GLU A 308 22.85 8.72 2.90
CA GLU A 308 24.25 8.35 2.61
C GLU A 308 24.45 7.75 1.21
N LEU A 309 23.40 7.16 0.62
CA LEU A 309 23.39 6.59 -0.73
C LEU A 309 22.71 7.52 -1.75
N GLY A 310 22.59 8.82 -1.41
CA GLY A 310 22.07 9.86 -2.29
C GLY A 310 20.56 10.12 -2.18
N ALA A 311 19.83 9.45 -1.28
CA ALA A 311 18.38 9.63 -1.04
C ALA A 311 17.43 9.41 -2.24
N GLY A 312 17.96 8.97 -3.39
CA GLY A 312 17.18 8.72 -4.61
C GLY A 312 16.13 7.62 -4.43
N SER A 313 15.17 7.55 -5.34
CA SER A 313 14.09 6.57 -5.25
C SER A 313 13.61 6.05 -6.59
N ILE A 314 13.04 4.84 -6.58
CA ILE A 314 12.26 4.27 -7.68
C ILE A 314 10.89 3.92 -7.13
N THR A 315 9.85 4.65 -7.57
CA THR A 315 8.45 4.27 -7.38
C THR A 315 8.02 3.38 -8.53
N ALA A 316 7.42 2.23 -8.24
CA ALA A 316 6.96 1.28 -9.25
C ALA A 316 5.43 1.22 -9.34
N LEU A 317 4.91 1.32 -10.57
CA LEU A 317 3.51 1.06 -10.93
C LEU A 317 3.44 -0.18 -11.85
N PRO A 318 3.55 -1.40 -11.29
CA PRO A 318 3.28 -2.61 -12.06
C PRO A 318 1.80 -2.68 -12.45
N ILE A 319 1.53 -3.08 -13.69
CA ILE A 319 0.18 -3.35 -14.19
C ILE A 319 -0.04 -4.87 -14.25
N ILE A 320 -1.20 -5.33 -13.79
CA ILE A 320 -1.68 -6.71 -13.95
C ILE A 320 -3.05 -6.70 -14.64
N GLU A 321 -3.19 -7.53 -15.68
CA GLU A 321 -4.49 -7.86 -16.26
C GLU A 321 -5.08 -9.10 -15.58
N THR A 322 -6.25 -8.93 -14.97
CA THR A 322 -7.12 -10.04 -14.50
C THR A 322 -7.97 -10.58 -15.65
N GLN A 323 -8.48 -11.79 -15.47
CA GLN A 323 -9.50 -12.37 -16.35
C GLN A 323 -10.83 -12.39 -15.59
N ALA A 324 -11.82 -11.65 -16.09
CA ALA A 324 -13.17 -11.55 -15.51
C ALA A 324 -13.21 -11.19 -14.00
N GLY A 325 -12.29 -10.33 -13.57
CA GLY A 325 -12.16 -9.87 -12.18
C GLY A 325 -11.51 -10.86 -11.21
N ASP A 326 -11.01 -12.01 -11.68
CA ASP A 326 -10.42 -13.03 -10.81
C ASP A 326 -9.05 -12.60 -10.24
N ILE A 327 -9.08 -12.17 -8.97
CA ILE A 327 -7.89 -11.87 -8.15
C ILE A 327 -7.27 -13.12 -7.51
N SER A 328 -7.96 -14.26 -7.51
CA SER A 328 -7.50 -15.52 -6.91
C SER A 328 -6.61 -16.35 -7.85
N ALA A 329 -6.52 -15.94 -9.12
CA ALA A 329 -5.55 -16.42 -10.09
C ALA A 329 -4.09 -16.22 -9.59
N TYR A 330 -3.19 -17.11 -10.03
CA TYR A 330 -1.88 -17.26 -9.38
C TYR A 330 -1.00 -16.00 -9.46
N ILE A 331 -0.90 -15.37 -10.64
CA ILE A 331 -0.06 -14.19 -10.84
C ILE A 331 -0.60 -12.94 -10.11
N PRO A 332 -1.90 -12.58 -10.19
CA PRO A 332 -2.49 -11.54 -9.34
C PRO A 332 -2.17 -11.72 -7.84
N THR A 333 -2.41 -12.92 -7.29
CA THR A 333 -2.16 -13.21 -5.87
C THR A 333 -0.68 -13.01 -5.49
N ASN A 334 0.24 -13.43 -6.35
CA ASN A 334 1.68 -13.24 -6.14
C ASN A 334 2.05 -11.75 -6.11
N VAL A 335 1.57 -10.94 -7.07
CA VAL A 335 1.98 -9.53 -7.15
C VAL A 335 1.35 -8.68 -6.04
N ILE A 336 0.10 -8.96 -5.63
CA ILE A 336 -0.56 -8.31 -4.48
C ILE A 336 0.20 -8.51 -3.16
N SER A 337 0.91 -9.64 -3.01
CA SER A 337 1.73 -9.92 -1.82
C SER A 337 3.16 -9.36 -1.89
N ILE A 338 3.62 -8.93 -3.07
CA ILE A 338 4.94 -8.30 -3.29
C ILE A 338 4.85 -6.76 -3.23
N THR A 339 3.75 -6.17 -3.71
CA THR A 339 3.58 -4.71 -3.76
C THR A 339 3.12 -4.12 -2.42
N ASP A 340 3.49 -2.86 -2.18
CA ASP A 340 3.10 -2.11 -0.97
C ASP A 340 1.63 -1.70 -1.00
N GLY A 341 1.00 -1.67 -2.17
CA GLY A 341 -0.44 -1.48 -2.30
C GLY A 341 -0.99 -1.95 -3.64
N GLN A 342 -2.29 -1.75 -3.82
CA GLN A 342 -3.00 -2.00 -5.06
C GLN A 342 -4.15 -1.02 -5.29
N ILE A 343 -4.33 -0.64 -6.55
CA ILE A 343 -5.44 0.13 -7.11
C ILE A 343 -6.24 -0.85 -7.98
N PHE A 344 -7.43 -1.22 -7.53
CA PHE A 344 -8.30 -2.19 -8.18
C PHE A 344 -9.30 -1.51 -9.12
N MET A 345 -9.28 -1.91 -10.40
CA MET A 345 -10.02 -1.29 -11.50
C MET A 345 -11.18 -2.18 -11.95
N MET A 346 -12.42 -1.72 -11.75
CA MET A 346 -13.62 -2.50 -12.02
C MET A 346 -14.28 -2.18 -13.37
N THR A 347 -14.58 -3.23 -14.14
CA THR A 347 -15.35 -3.17 -15.39
C THR A 347 -16.75 -2.58 -15.21
N SER A 348 -17.42 -2.89 -14.10
CA SER A 348 -18.76 -2.35 -13.77
C SER A 348 -18.74 -0.82 -13.60
N LEU A 349 -17.76 -0.29 -12.85
CA LEU A 349 -17.57 1.15 -12.64
C LEU A 349 -17.24 1.86 -13.96
N PHE A 350 -16.35 1.27 -14.76
CA PHE A 350 -15.99 1.82 -16.08
C PHE A 350 -17.20 1.92 -17.03
N ASN A 351 -18.05 0.89 -17.05
CA ASN A 351 -19.26 0.83 -17.86
C ASN A 351 -20.36 1.77 -17.34
N ALA A 352 -20.43 2.01 -16.02
CA ALA A 352 -21.30 3.02 -15.40
C ALA A 352 -20.79 4.47 -15.62
N GLY A 353 -19.74 4.67 -16.41
CA GLY A 353 -19.17 5.99 -16.68
C GLY A 353 -18.45 6.60 -15.48
N GLN A 354 -17.99 5.77 -14.54
CA GLN A 354 -17.02 6.18 -13.51
C GLN A 354 -15.61 6.01 -14.06
N ARG A 355 -14.89 7.13 -14.22
CA ARG A 355 -13.52 7.18 -14.73
C ARG A 355 -12.73 8.18 -13.88
N PRO A 356 -11.59 7.78 -13.26
CA PRO A 356 -11.04 6.42 -13.22
C PRO A 356 -11.96 5.43 -12.48
N ALA A 357 -11.92 4.17 -12.90
CA ALA A 357 -12.86 3.11 -12.48
C ALA A 357 -12.39 2.36 -11.21
N ILE A 358 -11.90 3.10 -10.22
CA ILE A 358 -11.26 2.56 -9.01
C ILE A 358 -12.32 2.09 -8.00
N ASP A 359 -12.18 0.88 -7.49
CA ASP A 359 -12.96 0.41 -6.33
C ASP A 359 -12.34 0.86 -5.02
N ALA A 360 -13.14 1.48 -4.15
CA ALA A 360 -12.64 2.05 -2.90
C ALA A 360 -12.37 1.00 -1.80
N GLY A 361 -13.00 -0.17 -1.87
CA GLY A 361 -12.90 -1.22 -0.86
C GLY A 361 -11.70 -2.15 -1.07
N GLN A 362 -11.52 -2.63 -2.30
CA GLN A 362 -10.45 -3.57 -2.67
C GLN A 362 -9.08 -2.87 -2.87
N SER A 363 -9.07 -1.57 -3.13
CA SER A 363 -7.84 -0.79 -3.24
C SER A 363 -7.25 -0.45 -1.86
N VAL A 364 -5.92 -0.49 -1.73
CA VAL A 364 -5.18 -0.30 -0.48
C VAL A 364 -3.78 0.25 -0.79
N SER A 365 -3.38 1.36 -0.15
CA SER A 365 -1.96 1.77 -0.06
C SER A 365 -1.51 1.52 1.38
N ARG A 366 -0.50 0.63 1.60
CA ARG A 366 -0.03 0.30 2.97
C ARG A 366 0.92 1.37 3.54
N VAL A 367 1.50 2.24 2.70
CA VAL A 367 2.23 3.45 3.15
C VAL A 367 1.25 4.50 3.71
N GLY A 368 0.06 4.60 3.10
CA GLY A 368 -1.02 5.47 3.56
C GLY A 368 -0.61 6.94 3.66
N SER A 369 -1.11 7.64 4.67
CA SER A 369 -0.97 9.10 4.81
C SER A 369 0.45 9.62 5.11
N ALA A 370 1.48 8.75 5.12
CA ALA A 370 2.89 9.15 5.11
C ALA A 370 3.35 9.61 3.70
N ALA A 371 2.66 9.16 2.65
CA ALA A 371 2.87 9.58 1.27
C ALA A 371 1.98 10.77 0.85
N GLN A 372 1.38 11.49 1.80
CA GLN A 372 0.51 12.66 1.53
C GLN A 372 1.08 13.94 2.13
N ILE A 373 0.92 15.04 1.41
CA ILE A 373 1.06 16.37 1.99
C ILE A 373 -0.10 16.73 2.92
N LYS A 374 0.12 17.73 3.78
CA LYS A 374 -0.75 18.02 4.92
C LYS A 374 -2.17 18.46 4.52
N SER A 375 -2.35 19.32 3.51
CA SER A 375 -3.70 19.74 3.08
C SER A 375 -4.51 18.60 2.48
N VAL A 376 -3.98 17.84 1.51
CA VAL A 376 -4.66 16.65 0.94
C VAL A 376 -4.96 15.61 2.02
N LYS A 377 -4.02 15.34 2.95
CA LYS A 377 -4.27 14.48 4.11
C LYS A 377 -5.42 14.99 4.99
N GLN A 378 -5.46 16.29 5.27
CA GLN A 378 -6.51 16.93 6.09
C GLN A 378 -7.90 16.92 5.44
N THR A 379 -8.00 16.76 4.12
CA THR A 379 -9.27 16.74 3.37
C THR A 379 -9.67 15.36 2.84
N GLY A 380 -8.72 14.45 2.61
CA GLY A 380 -8.95 13.12 2.06
C GLY A 380 -9.08 12.00 3.11
N ALA A 381 -8.69 12.22 4.37
CA ALA A 381 -8.57 11.15 5.37
C ALA A 381 -9.82 10.27 5.58
N SER A 382 -11.03 10.85 5.56
CA SER A 382 -12.28 10.09 5.71
C SER A 382 -12.85 9.54 4.40
N LEU A 383 -12.39 10.05 3.25
CA LEU A 383 -12.99 9.81 1.94
C LEU A 383 -13.10 8.32 1.58
N LYS A 384 -12.06 7.53 1.89
CA LYS A 384 -12.06 6.08 1.63
C LYS A 384 -13.16 5.36 2.41
N LEU A 385 -13.31 5.68 3.70
CA LEU A 385 -14.31 5.06 4.58
C LEU A 385 -15.74 5.49 4.20
N GLU A 386 -15.92 6.77 3.86
CA GLU A 386 -17.19 7.31 3.39
C GLU A 386 -17.65 6.64 2.07
N LEU A 387 -16.74 6.46 1.11
CA LEU A 387 -17.04 5.80 -0.16
C LEU A 387 -17.22 4.27 -0.04
N ALA A 388 -16.53 3.62 0.90
CA ALA A 388 -16.77 2.21 1.21
C ALA A 388 -18.16 2.00 1.84
N ASN A 389 -18.55 2.82 2.82
CA ASN A 389 -19.89 2.78 3.41
C ASN A 389 -20.98 3.12 2.37
N TYR A 390 -20.74 4.13 1.52
CA TYR A 390 -21.65 4.42 0.39
C TYR A 390 -21.83 3.21 -0.54
N ARG A 391 -20.76 2.49 -0.88
CA ARG A 391 -20.82 1.30 -1.75
C ARG A 391 -21.67 0.19 -1.15
N GLU A 392 -21.52 -0.05 0.16
CA GLU A 392 -22.28 -1.04 0.90
C GLU A 392 -23.78 -0.67 0.95
N LEU A 393 -24.09 0.55 1.36
CA LEU A 393 -25.47 1.06 1.38
C LEU A 393 -26.11 1.17 -0.01
N GLU A 394 -25.34 1.51 -1.06
CA GLU A 394 -25.81 1.52 -2.45
C GLU A 394 -26.28 0.13 -2.88
N ALA A 395 -25.54 -0.93 -2.51
CA ALA A 395 -25.94 -2.31 -2.77
C ALA A 395 -27.18 -2.72 -1.97
N PHE A 396 -27.23 -2.43 -0.66
CA PHE A 396 -28.40 -2.75 0.18
C PHE A 396 -29.66 -2.00 -0.25
N SER A 397 -29.54 -0.74 -0.69
CA SER A 397 -30.67 0.09 -1.12
C SER A 397 -31.44 -0.46 -2.32
N GLN A 398 -30.88 -1.40 -3.07
CA GLN A 398 -31.57 -2.07 -4.19
C GLN A 398 -32.61 -3.09 -3.74
N PHE A 399 -32.58 -3.50 -2.46
CA PHE A 399 -33.48 -4.51 -1.88
C PHE A 399 -34.53 -3.91 -0.93
N GLY A 400 -34.36 -2.65 -0.49
CA GLY A 400 -35.29 -1.95 0.40
C GLY A 400 -36.20 -0.98 -0.35
N SER A 401 -37.50 -1.04 -0.11
CA SER A 401 -38.49 -0.12 -0.70
C SER A 401 -38.61 1.22 0.03
N ASP A 402 -38.26 1.24 1.31
CA ASP A 402 -38.24 2.44 2.15
C ASP A 402 -36.87 2.52 2.82
N LEU A 403 -36.30 3.72 2.84
CA LEU A 403 -34.96 4.00 3.34
C LEU A 403 -35.09 5.10 4.39
N ASP A 404 -34.46 4.93 5.54
CA ASP A 404 -34.39 5.97 6.55
C ASP A 404 -33.64 7.21 6.03
N ASP A 405 -33.85 8.35 6.69
CA ASP A 405 -33.30 9.62 6.21
C ASP A 405 -31.77 9.73 6.38
N GLU A 406 -31.15 8.94 7.27
CA GLU A 406 -29.69 8.87 7.38
C GLU A 406 -29.10 8.12 6.16
N THR A 407 -29.65 6.96 5.82
CA THR A 407 -29.30 6.22 4.59
C THR A 407 -29.51 7.08 3.34
N LYS A 408 -30.64 7.80 3.22
CA LYS A 408 -30.88 8.74 2.12
C LYS A 408 -29.81 9.84 2.06
N ARG A 409 -29.40 10.42 3.20
CA ARG A 409 -28.33 11.44 3.28
C ARG A 409 -26.98 10.88 2.85
N ILE A 410 -26.60 9.68 3.31
CA ILE A 410 -25.33 9.02 2.91
C ILE A 410 -25.33 8.71 1.41
N LEU A 411 -26.44 8.21 0.87
CA LEU A 411 -26.58 7.96 -0.57
C LEU A 411 -26.52 9.25 -1.41
N LYS A 412 -27.14 10.35 -0.96
CA LYS A 412 -27.07 11.66 -1.63
C LYS A 412 -25.63 12.21 -1.62
N LEU A 413 -24.95 12.15 -0.48
CA LEU A 413 -23.56 12.58 -0.36
C LEU A 413 -22.64 11.72 -1.25
N GLY A 414 -22.69 10.39 -1.12
CA GLY A 414 -21.82 9.50 -1.87
C GLY A 414 -22.03 9.59 -3.39
N LYS A 415 -23.26 9.79 -3.88
CA LYS A 415 -23.50 10.09 -5.32
C LYS A 415 -22.78 11.37 -5.77
N ALA A 416 -22.83 12.44 -4.98
CA ALA A 416 -22.13 13.68 -5.28
C ALA A 416 -20.59 13.49 -5.22
N VAL A 417 -20.07 12.78 -4.23
CA VAL A 417 -18.64 12.49 -4.09
C VAL A 417 -18.12 11.60 -5.23
N MET A 418 -18.86 10.54 -5.61
CA MET A 418 -18.56 9.70 -6.77
C MET A 418 -18.43 10.53 -8.05
N ALA A 419 -19.26 11.56 -8.23
CA ALA A 419 -19.14 12.52 -9.33
C ALA A 419 -17.93 13.46 -9.17
N VAL A 420 -17.62 13.96 -7.97
CA VAL A 420 -16.41 14.77 -7.73
C VAL A 420 -15.14 14.04 -8.18
N ILE A 421 -15.00 12.77 -7.80
CA ILE A 421 -13.81 11.95 -8.14
C ILE A 421 -13.77 11.45 -9.59
N LYS A 422 -14.76 11.80 -10.44
CA LYS A 422 -14.63 11.59 -11.89
C LYS A 422 -13.59 12.55 -12.47
N GLN A 423 -12.72 12.06 -13.32
CA GLN A 423 -11.65 12.83 -13.94
C GLN A 423 -11.45 12.36 -15.38
N ALA A 424 -11.24 13.32 -16.29
CA ALA A 424 -10.93 13.04 -17.68
C ALA A 424 -9.45 12.64 -17.82
N PRO A 425 -9.11 11.73 -18.76
CA PRO A 425 -7.72 11.35 -19.02
C PRO A 425 -6.89 12.54 -19.46
N ASN A 426 -5.58 12.48 -19.20
CA ASN A 426 -4.57 13.49 -19.51
C ASN A 426 -4.83 14.89 -18.93
N LYS A 427 -5.73 15.01 -17.94
CA LYS A 427 -5.97 16.23 -17.16
C LYS A 427 -5.62 16.01 -15.68
N PRO A 428 -4.33 15.81 -15.33
CA PRO A 428 -3.94 15.73 -13.92
C PRO A 428 -4.15 17.08 -13.21
N TYR A 429 -4.55 17.03 -11.95
CA TYR A 429 -4.61 18.20 -11.07
C TYR A 429 -3.25 18.41 -10.39
N ASN A 430 -2.97 19.66 -10.01
CA ASN A 430 -1.92 19.95 -9.03
C ASN A 430 -2.47 19.78 -7.61
N GLN A 431 -1.55 19.55 -6.67
CA GLN A 431 -1.80 19.41 -5.23
C GLN A 431 -2.79 20.42 -4.62
N THR A 432 -2.72 21.69 -5.03
CA THR A 432 -3.58 22.76 -4.52
C THR A 432 -5.01 22.62 -5.05
N ASP A 433 -5.17 22.31 -6.33
CA ASP A 433 -6.47 22.07 -6.96
C ASP A 433 -7.17 20.87 -6.32
N GLU A 434 -6.43 19.78 -6.07
CA GLU A 434 -6.94 18.60 -5.36
C GLU A 434 -7.39 18.97 -3.94
N ALA A 435 -6.56 19.67 -3.18
CA ALA A 435 -6.90 20.10 -1.82
C ALA A 435 -8.17 20.99 -1.77
N ILE A 436 -8.33 21.93 -2.71
CA ILE A 436 -9.51 22.79 -2.80
C ILE A 436 -10.77 21.96 -3.15
N ILE A 437 -10.67 21.03 -4.09
CA ILE A 437 -11.80 20.17 -4.46
C ILE A 437 -12.20 19.24 -3.30
N LEU A 438 -11.22 18.58 -2.66
CA LEU A 438 -11.46 17.68 -1.52
C LEU A 438 -12.04 18.41 -0.31
N PHE A 439 -11.71 19.68 -0.09
CA PHE A 439 -12.30 20.50 0.97
C PHE A 439 -13.83 20.60 0.82
N THR A 440 -14.36 20.68 -0.40
CA THR A 440 -15.82 20.71 -0.66
C THR A 440 -16.53 19.41 -0.23
N VAL A 441 -15.81 18.29 -0.28
CA VAL A 441 -16.28 16.97 0.16
C VAL A 441 -16.21 16.86 1.67
N LYS A 442 -15.05 17.18 2.26
CA LYS A 442 -14.80 17.17 3.71
C LYS A 442 -15.84 18.00 4.47
N GLU A 443 -16.09 19.22 4.04
CA GLU A 443 -17.05 20.13 4.68
C GLU A 443 -18.52 19.83 4.31
N LYS A 444 -18.78 18.74 3.58
CA LYS A 444 -20.11 18.26 3.13
C LYS A 444 -20.90 19.31 2.36
N LEU A 445 -20.22 20.21 1.65
CA LEU A 445 -20.83 21.31 0.87
C LEU A 445 -21.30 20.85 -0.52
N ILE A 446 -20.65 19.83 -1.09
CA ILE A 446 -20.94 19.36 -2.45
C ILE A 446 -22.40 18.94 -2.75
N PRO A 447 -23.21 18.37 -1.82
CA PRO A 447 -24.59 17.96 -2.12
C PRO A 447 -25.56 19.10 -2.44
N GLN A 448 -25.12 20.36 -2.30
CA GLN A 448 -25.85 21.55 -2.75
C GLN A 448 -25.80 21.73 -4.28
N VAL A 449 -24.84 21.11 -4.97
CA VAL A 449 -24.68 21.17 -6.44
C VAL A 449 -25.34 19.94 -7.08
N PRO A 450 -26.21 20.10 -8.10
CA PRO A 450 -26.75 18.97 -8.86
C PRO A 450 -25.65 18.08 -9.44
N VAL A 451 -25.80 16.76 -9.33
CA VAL A 451 -24.75 15.76 -9.62
C VAL A 451 -24.23 15.87 -11.07
N GLU A 452 -25.12 16.21 -11.99
CA GLU A 452 -24.88 16.41 -13.42
C GLU A 452 -23.93 17.59 -13.68
N ARG A 453 -23.92 18.57 -12.77
CA ARG A 453 -23.20 19.85 -12.90
C ARG A 453 -21.92 19.91 -12.07
N ILE A 454 -21.58 18.84 -11.36
CA ILE A 454 -20.38 18.78 -10.51
C ILE A 454 -19.07 18.91 -11.32
N GLN A 455 -19.03 18.49 -12.58
CA GLN A 455 -17.83 18.70 -13.42
C GLN A 455 -17.61 20.18 -13.73
N ASP A 456 -18.65 20.86 -14.24
CA ASP A 456 -18.65 22.29 -14.51
C ASP A 456 -18.33 23.10 -13.25
N PHE A 457 -18.89 22.68 -12.10
CA PHE A 457 -18.62 23.32 -10.82
C PHE A 457 -17.16 23.19 -10.39
N LYS A 458 -16.49 22.04 -10.61
CA LYS A 458 -15.04 21.92 -10.33
C LYS A 458 -14.22 22.89 -11.19
N GLU A 459 -14.48 22.95 -12.50
CA GLU A 459 -13.77 23.89 -13.38
C GLU A 459 -14.06 25.35 -12.99
N TYR A 460 -15.30 25.68 -12.62
CA TYR A 460 -15.67 27.00 -12.08
C TYR A 460 -14.94 27.31 -10.76
N LEU A 461 -14.91 26.36 -9.81
CA LEU A 461 -14.31 26.52 -8.49
C LEU A 461 -12.80 26.78 -8.56
N LEU A 462 -12.08 26.01 -9.38
CA LEU A 462 -10.64 26.21 -9.58
C LEU A 462 -10.35 27.59 -10.21
N ASN A 463 -11.19 28.03 -11.15
CA ASN A 463 -11.09 29.37 -11.72
C ASN A 463 -11.45 30.48 -10.71
N TYR A 464 -12.43 30.26 -9.82
CA TYR A 464 -12.80 31.20 -8.76
C TYR A 464 -11.66 31.45 -7.76
N PHE A 465 -10.88 30.41 -7.42
CA PHE A 465 -9.71 30.53 -6.54
C PHE A 465 -8.43 31.00 -7.24
N LYS A 466 -8.40 31.08 -8.58
CA LYS A 466 -7.21 31.42 -9.36
C LYS A 466 -6.76 32.87 -9.08
N GLY A 467 -5.51 33.03 -8.65
CA GLY A 467 -4.94 34.35 -8.30
C GLY A 467 -5.47 34.95 -6.99
N THR A 468 -6.22 34.19 -6.19
CA THR A 468 -6.70 34.66 -4.87
C THR A 468 -5.62 34.52 -3.80
N LYS A 469 -5.65 35.39 -2.78
CA LYS A 469 -4.75 35.29 -1.61
C LYS A 469 -4.90 33.96 -0.86
N LEU A 470 -6.11 33.41 -0.79
CA LEU A 470 -6.37 32.11 -0.14
C LEU A 470 -5.66 30.95 -0.85
N ARG A 471 -5.63 30.98 -2.19
CA ARG A 471 -4.89 29.97 -2.96
C ARG A 471 -3.39 30.07 -2.71
N ALA A 472 -2.82 31.27 -2.72
CA ALA A 472 -1.40 31.48 -2.43
C ALA A 472 -1.03 31.02 -1.00
N ASP A 473 -1.84 31.35 0.01
CA ASP A 473 -1.67 30.88 1.39
C ASP A 473 -1.64 29.34 1.48
N LEU A 474 -2.49 28.66 0.71
CA LEU A 474 -2.53 27.19 0.65
C LEU A 474 -1.34 26.60 -0.12
N GLU A 475 -0.85 27.26 -1.18
CA GLU A 475 0.34 26.86 -1.95
C GLU A 475 1.62 26.97 -1.10
N ASP A 476 1.75 28.03 -0.29
CA ASP A 476 2.89 28.26 0.60
C ASP A 476 2.85 27.36 1.85
N LYS A 477 1.72 27.33 2.58
CA LYS A 477 1.59 26.56 3.83
C LYS A 477 1.39 25.05 3.61
N LYS A 478 0.85 24.65 2.46
CA LYS A 478 0.46 23.27 2.11
C LYS A 478 -0.45 22.59 3.15
N ALA A 479 -1.24 23.38 3.88
CA ALA A 479 -2.07 22.96 4.99
C ALA A 479 -3.30 23.86 5.17
N PHE A 480 -4.38 23.28 5.64
CA PHE A 480 -5.50 24.02 6.21
C PHE A 480 -5.26 24.20 7.71
N ASP A 481 -5.34 25.45 8.20
CA ASP A 481 -5.15 25.82 9.60
C ASP A 481 -6.44 26.43 10.17
N LYS A 482 -6.42 26.83 11.45
CA LYS A 482 -7.61 27.40 12.12
C LYS A 482 -8.03 28.76 11.54
N GLU A 483 -7.14 29.48 10.87
CA GLU A 483 -7.37 30.83 10.35
C GLU A 483 -7.91 30.80 8.91
N ASN A 484 -7.34 29.95 8.06
CA ASN A 484 -7.74 29.86 6.65
C ASN A 484 -8.94 28.94 6.42
N THR A 485 -9.20 27.94 7.28
CA THR A 485 -10.35 27.01 7.12
C THR A 485 -11.70 27.73 7.06
N PRO A 486 -12.06 28.67 7.97
CA PRO A 486 -13.31 29.42 7.88
C PRO A 486 -13.41 30.29 6.62
N ALA A 487 -12.28 30.88 6.19
CA ALA A 487 -12.22 31.71 4.99
C ALA A 487 -12.44 30.89 3.72
N PHE A 488 -11.83 29.70 3.62
CA PHE A 488 -12.08 28.74 2.54
C PHE A 488 -13.55 28.29 2.52
N ARG A 489 -14.14 27.94 3.68
CA ARG A 489 -15.55 27.57 3.79
C ARG A 489 -16.49 28.67 3.29
N CYS A 490 -16.26 29.91 3.72
CA CYS A 490 -17.02 31.08 3.27
C CYS A 490 -16.87 31.34 1.76
N ALA A 491 -15.64 31.26 1.23
CA ALA A 491 -15.36 31.45 -0.18
C ALA A 491 -16.00 30.37 -1.07
N ILE A 492 -15.95 29.11 -0.66
CA ILE A 492 -16.59 27.97 -1.36
C ILE A 492 -18.11 28.12 -1.34
N GLN A 493 -18.72 28.47 -0.21
CA GLN A 493 -20.17 28.68 -0.14
C GLN A 493 -20.64 29.84 -1.04
N LYS A 494 -19.86 30.94 -1.11
CA LYS A 494 -20.10 32.04 -2.07
C LYS A 494 -19.95 31.56 -3.52
N ALA A 495 -18.97 30.72 -3.82
CA ALA A 495 -18.78 30.14 -5.15
C ALA A 495 -19.96 29.24 -5.55
N ILE A 496 -20.46 28.37 -4.65
CA ILE A 496 -21.66 27.54 -4.87
C ILE A 496 -22.87 28.41 -5.19
N ASN A 497 -23.18 29.39 -4.33
CA ASN A 497 -24.34 30.27 -4.52
C ASN A 497 -24.25 31.04 -5.85
N SER A 498 -23.08 31.55 -6.21
CA SER A 498 -22.85 32.26 -7.47
C SER A 498 -22.95 31.34 -8.70
N PHE A 499 -22.53 30.08 -8.60
CA PHE A 499 -22.63 29.10 -9.67
C PHE A 499 -24.09 28.71 -9.94
N LEU A 500 -24.87 28.47 -8.87
CA LEU A 500 -26.29 28.15 -8.98
C LEU A 500 -27.09 29.32 -9.55
N ASN A 501 -26.90 30.54 -9.04
CA ASN A 501 -27.64 31.73 -9.48
C ASN A 501 -27.42 32.13 -10.96
N ASN A 502 -26.24 31.85 -11.52
CA ASN A 502 -25.93 32.15 -12.93
C ASN A 502 -26.49 31.11 -13.92
N SER A 503 -27.33 30.19 -13.46
CA SER A 503 -27.82 29.05 -14.24
C SER A 503 -29.35 29.08 -14.32
N GLN A 504 -29.90 29.13 -15.54
CA GLN A 504 -31.34 29.36 -15.75
C GLN A 504 -32.26 28.19 -15.33
N ASP A 505 -31.72 27.09 -14.81
CA ASP A 505 -32.44 25.88 -14.38
C ASP A 505 -32.33 25.64 -12.86
N PHE A 506 -32.66 26.65 -12.04
CA PHE A 506 -32.83 26.44 -10.60
C PHE A 506 -34.31 26.24 -10.24
N LYS A 507 -34.67 25.00 -9.87
CA LYS A 507 -35.78 24.75 -8.96
C LYS A 507 -35.20 24.61 -7.54
N PRO A 508 -35.60 25.43 -6.56
CA PRO A 508 -35.25 25.19 -5.16
C PRO A 508 -35.78 23.83 -4.70
N CYS A 509 -35.06 23.16 -3.80
CA CYS A 509 -35.68 22.17 -2.94
C CYS A 509 -36.83 22.83 -2.16
N GLU A 510 -37.91 22.10 -1.92
CA GLU A 510 -39.04 22.62 -1.14
C GLU A 510 -38.59 22.95 0.29
N GLU A 511 -39.12 24.03 0.87
CA GLU A 511 -38.64 24.63 2.15
C GLU A 511 -38.63 23.65 3.35
N ALA A 512 -39.37 22.54 3.23
CA ALA A 512 -39.38 21.43 4.18
C ALA A 512 -38.05 20.65 4.24
N GLU A 513 -37.32 20.47 3.13
CA GLU A 513 -36.01 19.77 3.15
C GLU A 513 -34.90 20.65 3.74
N GLN A 514 -35.01 21.97 3.58
CA GLN A 514 -33.97 22.92 3.96
C GLN A 514 -34.03 23.21 5.46
N THR A 515 -35.23 23.44 6.01
CA THR A 515 -35.43 23.60 7.47
C THR A 515 -35.13 22.33 8.27
N ALA A 516 -35.27 21.13 7.69
CA ALA A 516 -34.86 19.87 8.30
C ALA A 516 -33.33 19.67 8.34
N PHE A 517 -32.57 20.35 7.47
CA PHE A 517 -31.11 20.33 7.47
C PHE A 517 -30.53 21.40 8.40
N ASP A 518 -31.06 22.62 8.35
CA ASP A 518 -30.55 23.75 9.15
C ASP A 518 -30.83 23.58 10.66
N LYS A 519 -31.92 22.90 11.07
CA LYS A 519 -32.09 22.49 12.47
C LYS A 519 -31.04 21.47 12.91
N PHE A 520 -30.72 20.51 12.06
CA PHE A 520 -29.87 19.37 12.41
C PHE A 520 -28.41 19.76 12.69
N PHE A 521 -27.92 20.85 12.11
CA PHE A 521 -26.59 21.39 12.44
C PHE A 521 -26.58 22.20 13.74
N ASN A 522 -27.61 23.02 13.98
CA ASN A 522 -27.71 23.81 15.21
C ASN A 522 -27.96 22.95 16.47
N GLU A 523 -28.60 21.79 16.34
CA GLU A 523 -28.82 20.84 17.45
C GLU A 523 -27.59 19.96 17.78
N ASN A 524 -26.51 20.01 16.99
CA ASN A 524 -25.29 19.22 17.21
C ASN A 524 -24.04 20.05 17.57
N GLU A 525 -24.13 21.38 17.70
CA GLU A 525 -23.06 22.21 18.30
C GLU A 525 -23.18 22.31 19.84
N SER A 526 -24.23 21.76 20.46
CA SER A 526 -24.48 21.82 21.91
C SER A 526 -24.02 20.60 22.72
N ILE A 527 -23.07 19.78 22.21
CA ILE A 527 -22.49 18.65 22.94
C ILE A 527 -20.96 18.55 22.75
N VAL A 528 -20.21 19.63 23.02
CA VAL A 528 -18.85 19.58 23.65
C VAL A 528 -18.54 20.93 24.32
N VAL A 529 -19.01 21.16 25.54
CA VAL A 529 -18.27 21.91 26.58
C VAL A 529 -18.72 21.39 27.94
N ASP A 530 -17.82 20.77 28.69
CA ASP A 530 -17.68 20.96 30.14
C ASP A 530 -16.35 20.33 30.62
N GLY A 531 -15.71 20.99 31.59
CA GLY A 531 -14.31 20.77 31.97
C GLY A 531 -13.65 22.10 32.34
N GLU A 532 -13.95 22.56 33.56
CA GLU A 532 -13.72 23.93 34.03
C GLU A 532 -12.25 24.30 34.32
N ASN A 533 -11.94 25.59 34.13
CA ASN A 533 -11.30 26.54 35.06
C ASN A 533 -10.57 27.65 34.26
N ASP A 534 -10.67 28.94 34.58
CA ASP A 534 -11.19 29.57 35.81
C ASP A 534 -11.51 31.07 35.61
N PHE A 535 -12.09 31.71 36.64
CA PHE A 535 -12.25 33.17 36.88
C PHE A 535 -13.43 33.97 36.26
N ASN A 536 -14.52 33.96 37.03
CA ASN A 536 -15.05 35.11 37.80
C ASN A 536 -15.98 36.21 37.19
N PHE A 537 -17.10 36.37 37.93
CA PHE A 537 -17.84 37.58 38.32
C PHE A 537 -19.13 38.03 37.59
N ILE A 538 -20.23 37.88 38.38
CA ILE A 538 -21.40 38.76 38.56
C ILE A 538 -22.56 38.64 37.55
N ASN A 539 -23.68 38.17 38.09
CA ASN A 539 -25.02 38.27 37.52
C ASN A 539 -25.51 39.73 37.47
N GLU A 540 -26.21 40.11 36.40
CA GLU A 540 -27.39 40.97 36.54
C GLU A 540 -28.40 40.68 35.40
N GLU A 541 -29.63 40.32 35.77
CA GLU A 541 -30.72 40.09 34.82
C GLU A 541 -31.34 41.43 34.40
N VAL A 542 -31.44 41.70 33.09
CA VAL A 542 -32.49 42.59 32.56
C VAL A 542 -33.09 42.02 31.29
N SER A 543 -34.32 41.52 31.42
CA SER A 543 -35.25 41.27 30.32
C SER A 543 -35.65 42.58 29.63
N LEU A 544 -35.73 42.59 28.29
CA LEU A 544 -36.91 43.10 27.56
C LEU A 544 -36.87 42.78 26.05
N LYS A 545 -38.06 42.63 25.46
CA LYS A 545 -38.31 42.28 24.04
C LYS A 545 -38.57 43.54 23.18
N PRO A 546 -38.65 43.43 21.82
CA PRO A 546 -38.19 44.49 20.92
C PRO A 546 -39.29 45.42 20.38
N THR A 547 -38.86 46.55 19.79
CA THR A 547 -39.67 47.38 18.88
C THR A 547 -38.82 47.95 17.72
N THR A 548 -39.11 47.45 16.52
CA THR A 548 -39.38 48.19 15.28
C THR A 548 -38.71 49.56 15.00
N GLU A 549 -37.98 49.56 13.89
CA GLU A 549 -38.10 50.46 12.72
C GLU A 549 -37.83 51.99 12.79
N THR A 550 -37.20 52.39 11.68
CA THR A 550 -37.16 53.69 10.98
C THR A 550 -35.94 54.60 11.12
N SER A 551 -35.51 54.97 9.91
CA SER A 551 -34.49 55.91 9.46
C SER A 551 -34.39 57.25 10.19
N GLU A 552 -33.15 57.78 10.24
CA GLU A 552 -32.85 59.06 9.58
C GLU A 552 -31.35 59.19 9.29
N ALA A 553 -30.99 60.03 8.31
CA ALA A 553 -29.61 60.22 7.84
C ALA A 553 -29.19 61.68 7.98
N VAL A 554 -28.01 61.93 8.57
CA VAL A 554 -27.35 63.24 8.59
C VAL A 554 -25.84 63.05 8.39
N GLN A 555 -25.29 63.71 7.37
CA GLN A 555 -23.84 63.91 7.19
C GLN A 555 -23.37 65.09 8.05
N ILE A 556 -22.10 65.14 8.46
CA ILE A 556 -21.26 66.36 8.46
C ILE A 556 -19.78 65.98 8.70
N GLU A 557 -18.99 66.26 7.66
CA GLU A 557 -17.62 66.81 7.53
C GLU A 557 -16.45 66.53 8.50
N GLU A 558 -15.27 66.67 7.89
CA GLU A 558 -13.91 66.43 8.38
C GLU A 558 -13.41 67.44 9.43
N LYS A 559 -12.33 67.06 10.15
CA LYS A 559 -11.17 67.95 10.30
C LYS A 559 -9.88 67.19 10.63
N VAL A 560 -8.80 67.58 9.94
CA VAL A 560 -7.42 67.11 10.11
C VAL A 560 -6.60 68.21 10.81
N GLN A 561 -5.68 67.79 11.69
CA GLN A 561 -4.38 68.43 12.01
C GLN A 561 -3.63 67.48 12.97
N ASP A 562 -2.60 66.78 12.50
CA ASP A 562 -1.18 67.21 12.45
C ASP A 562 -0.52 67.29 13.84
N PHE A 563 0.60 66.57 14.06
CA PHE A 563 1.85 67.13 14.62
C PHE A 563 3.03 66.11 14.58
N VAL A 564 3.96 66.33 13.65
CA VAL A 564 5.45 66.30 13.81
C VAL A 564 6.18 64.98 14.18
N GLU A 565 6.79 64.38 13.15
CA GLU A 565 8.13 63.77 13.11
C GLU A 565 9.24 64.86 12.96
N PRO A 566 10.57 64.60 12.91
CA PRO A 566 11.36 63.36 13.15
C PRO A 566 12.63 63.59 14.03
N GLN A 567 13.51 62.57 14.19
CA GLN A 567 14.94 62.64 13.76
C GLN A 567 15.75 61.33 13.99
N GLU A 568 16.47 60.90 12.95
CA GLU A 568 17.54 59.88 12.98
C GLU A 568 18.91 60.52 13.26
N ILE A 569 19.89 59.79 13.83
CA ILE A 569 21.34 59.97 13.57
C ILE A 569 22.10 58.62 13.61
N LEU A 570 22.80 58.34 12.49
CA LEU A 570 24.04 57.57 12.21
C LEU A 570 24.64 56.59 13.25
N GLU A 571 24.93 55.33 12.90
CA GLU A 571 26.16 54.81 12.20
C GLU A 571 27.51 54.94 12.96
N THR A 572 28.24 53.83 13.18
CA THR A 572 29.46 53.44 12.42
C THR A 572 30.32 52.28 13.01
N ASN A 573 30.72 51.34 12.12
CA ASN A 573 32.05 50.69 11.96
C ASN A 573 32.75 49.75 12.98
N LYS A 574 32.93 48.48 12.52
CA LYS A 574 34.19 47.73 12.23
C LYS A 574 35.07 47.00 13.30
N MET A 575 35.49 45.78 12.89
CA MET A 575 36.83 45.12 13.05
C MET A 575 37.30 44.72 14.47
N GLU A 576 38.21 43.74 14.68
CA GLU A 576 38.54 42.45 14.01
C GLU A 576 39.45 41.62 14.99
N GLU A 577 39.51 40.30 14.82
CA GLU A 577 40.57 39.34 15.27
C GLU A 577 40.95 39.05 16.76
N ASN A 578 40.98 37.73 17.05
CA ASN A 578 42.00 36.91 17.75
C ASN A 578 42.64 37.36 19.10
N HIS A 579 42.58 36.51 20.15
CA HIS A 579 43.60 35.45 20.43
C HIS A 579 43.48 34.77 21.83
N ILE A 580 43.97 33.51 21.90
CA ILE A 580 44.57 32.79 23.06
C ILE A 580 43.67 32.38 24.25
N PHE A 581 43.58 31.07 24.47
CA PHE A 581 43.88 30.41 25.76
C PHE A 581 44.50 29.03 25.50
N GLU A 582 45.55 28.68 26.24
CA GLU A 582 46.35 27.44 26.15
C GLU A 582 46.37 26.71 27.52
N GLU A 583 46.46 25.36 27.49
CA GLU A 583 47.19 24.49 28.45
C GLU A 583 46.73 24.40 29.96
N VAL A 584 46.72 23.26 30.71
CA VAL A 584 47.11 21.82 30.55
C VAL A 584 46.13 20.88 31.33
N GLU A 585 46.17 19.57 30.99
CA GLU A 585 45.53 18.33 31.53
C GLU A 585 45.88 17.93 33.02
N PRO A 586 45.69 16.67 33.55
CA PRO A 586 44.98 15.44 33.08
C PRO A 586 44.16 14.60 34.12
N GLU A 587 43.37 13.60 33.68
CA GLU A 587 43.54 12.15 34.01
C GLU A 587 42.46 11.20 33.37
N LYS A 588 42.73 9.88 33.38
CA LYS A 588 42.04 8.77 32.65
C LYS A 588 40.83 8.19 33.42
N ILE A 589 39.90 7.38 32.86
CA ILE A 589 40.03 5.93 32.56
C ILE A 589 38.89 5.41 31.64
N ILE A 590 39.29 4.75 30.54
CA ILE A 590 38.78 3.53 29.85
C ILE A 590 37.26 3.20 29.87
N CYS A 591 36.70 3.05 28.65
CA CYS A 591 35.57 2.17 28.31
C CYS A 591 36.07 1.00 27.45
N GLU A 592 35.44 -0.19 27.56
CA GLU A 592 35.70 -1.33 26.66
C GLU A 592 34.43 -1.80 25.94
N HIS A 593 34.62 -2.31 24.72
CA HIS A 593 33.60 -2.92 23.87
C HIS A 593 33.52 -4.43 24.09
N HIS A 594 32.42 -5.05 23.66
CA HIS A 594 32.37 -6.50 23.42
C HIS A 594 31.93 -6.79 21.99
N GLU A 595 32.84 -7.40 21.24
CA GLU A 595 32.58 -8.05 19.95
C GLU A 595 32.12 -9.50 20.17
N PHE A 596 31.53 -10.11 19.14
CA PHE A 596 31.14 -11.52 19.14
C PHE A 596 32.28 -12.39 18.60
N GLU A 597 32.59 -13.50 19.27
CA GLU A 597 33.37 -14.61 18.70
C GLU A 597 32.55 -15.92 18.69
N ILE A 598 32.88 -16.76 17.70
CA ILE A 598 32.26 -18.07 17.44
C ILE A 598 33.21 -19.16 17.94
N ALA A 599 32.69 -20.21 18.59
CA ALA A 599 33.44 -21.44 18.82
C ALA A 599 32.55 -22.68 18.73
N GLU A 600 32.94 -23.63 17.87
CA GLU A 600 32.41 -24.99 17.85
C GLU A 600 33.10 -25.86 18.93
N ASN A 601 32.43 -26.91 19.42
CA ASN A 601 33.10 -28.19 19.69
C ASN A 601 32.09 -29.35 19.90
N GLN A 602 32.56 -30.57 19.61
CA GLN A 602 31.80 -31.82 19.68
C GLN A 602 32.24 -32.72 20.86
N GLU A 603 31.48 -33.80 21.09
CA GLU A 603 31.83 -35.01 21.88
C GLU A 603 31.89 -34.86 23.44
N LYS A 604 31.54 -35.84 24.29
CA LYS A 604 30.82 -37.13 24.18
C LYS A 604 30.51 -37.71 25.59
N ILE A 605 29.53 -38.63 25.66
CA ILE A 605 29.46 -39.84 26.54
C ILE A 605 28.97 -39.75 28.02
N GLU A 606 28.09 -40.72 28.37
CA GLU A 606 27.64 -41.25 29.69
C GLU A 606 26.97 -40.32 30.75
N GLY A 607 25.94 -40.76 31.50
CA GLY A 607 25.20 -42.03 31.47
C GLY A 607 24.12 -42.17 32.59
N GLN A 608 23.10 -43.00 32.33
CA GLN A 608 22.19 -43.69 33.27
C GLN A 608 21.42 -42.97 34.43
N GLN A 609 20.09 -42.87 34.21
CA GLN A 609 19.04 -43.68 34.88
C GLN A 609 18.50 -43.35 36.30
N VAL A 610 17.16 -43.48 36.41
CA VAL A 610 16.28 -43.62 37.59
C VAL A 610 15.93 -42.36 38.41
N LEU A 611 14.64 -42.04 38.42
CA LEU A 611 13.93 -41.39 39.53
C LEU A 611 12.63 -42.18 39.78
N GLU A 612 12.41 -42.60 41.02
CA GLU A 612 11.16 -43.19 41.52
C GLU A 612 10.50 -42.21 42.51
N ASP A 613 9.16 -42.17 42.44
CA ASP A 613 8.21 -42.11 43.56
C ASP A 613 8.11 -40.92 44.55
N THR A 614 6.91 -40.29 44.47
CA THR A 614 5.89 -40.13 45.54
C THR A 614 5.74 -38.83 46.37
N ASN A 615 4.52 -38.26 46.19
CA ASN A 615 3.50 -37.92 47.20
C ASN A 615 3.58 -36.70 48.17
N HIS A 616 2.57 -35.84 47.97
CA HIS A 616 1.53 -35.37 48.92
C HIS A 616 1.66 -34.07 49.75
N GLU A 617 0.60 -33.26 49.59
CA GLU A 617 -0.16 -32.43 50.57
C GLU A 617 0.58 -31.33 51.37
N TYR A 618 0.06 -30.11 51.61
CA TYR A 618 -1.28 -29.75 52.13
C TYR A 618 -1.64 -28.25 51.89
N SER A 619 -2.87 -27.90 52.24
CA SER A 619 -3.55 -26.59 52.20
C SER A 619 -2.97 -25.44 53.07
N ILE A 620 -3.26 -24.17 52.70
CA ILE A 620 -3.37 -23.04 53.65
C ILE A 620 -4.52 -22.10 53.26
N TYR A 621 -5.34 -21.68 54.24
CA TYR A 621 -6.19 -20.48 54.23
C TYR A 621 -5.58 -19.46 55.21
N GLU A 622 -5.60 -18.15 54.94
CA GLU A 622 -5.83 -17.12 55.97
C GLU A 622 -6.12 -15.71 55.42
N THR A 623 -6.86 -14.92 56.21
CA THR A 623 -7.26 -13.52 55.98
C THR A 623 -6.58 -12.59 57.00
N VAL A 624 -6.35 -11.32 56.65
CA VAL A 624 -6.01 -10.24 57.60
C VAL A 624 -6.74 -8.94 57.24
N GLU A 625 -7.25 -8.24 58.24
CA GLU A 625 -7.98 -6.95 58.13
C GLU A 625 -7.20 -5.76 58.74
N GLN A 626 -7.41 -4.59 58.13
CA GLN A 626 -7.52 -3.22 58.71
C GLN A 626 -6.40 -2.61 59.61
N SER A 627 -5.96 -1.39 59.25
CA SER A 627 -6.46 -0.12 59.85
C SER A 627 -5.64 1.12 59.40
N GLY A 628 -6.28 2.29 59.21
CA GLY A 628 -5.58 3.55 58.87
C GLY A 628 -6.44 4.66 58.26
N GLU A 629 -7.07 5.48 59.11
CA GLU A 629 -7.92 6.66 58.82
C GLU A 629 -7.07 7.96 58.65
N VAL A 630 -7.48 9.11 58.07
CA VAL A 630 -8.77 9.68 57.59
C VAL A 630 -8.50 10.65 56.40
N ASP A 631 -9.36 10.74 55.36
CA ASP A 631 -9.98 12.00 54.85
C ASP A 631 -10.83 11.78 53.57
N ASN A 632 -12.06 12.29 53.57
CA ASN A 632 -13.06 12.08 52.52
C ASN A 632 -13.26 13.33 51.65
N ASP A 633 -13.28 13.16 50.33
CA ASP A 633 -14.18 13.91 49.45
C ASP A 633 -14.63 12.99 48.30
N GLU A 634 -15.94 12.94 48.04
CA GLU A 634 -16.53 11.94 47.13
C GLU A 634 -16.78 12.50 45.72
N SER A 635 -16.21 11.85 44.71
CA SER A 635 -16.84 11.77 43.37
C SER A 635 -16.62 10.39 42.78
N LYS A 636 -17.61 9.50 43.00
CA LYS A 636 -17.59 8.12 42.50
C LYS A 636 -17.94 8.06 41.02
N ASP A 637 -17.09 7.41 40.25
CA ASP A 637 -17.52 6.34 39.34
C ASP A 637 -16.60 5.15 39.65
N ASP A 638 -17.15 4.09 40.28
CA ASP A 638 -16.35 3.02 40.85
C ASP A 638 -15.75 2.11 39.77
N ASP A 639 -14.41 1.99 39.75
CA ASP A 639 -13.66 0.94 39.05
C ASP A 639 -13.93 -0.43 39.72
N LEU A 640 -15.14 -0.95 39.52
CA LEU A 640 -15.53 -2.31 39.88
C LEU A 640 -14.83 -3.31 38.94
N GLU A 641 -13.56 -3.63 39.23
CA GLU A 641 -12.94 -4.86 38.74
C GLU A 641 -13.76 -6.05 39.26
N VAL A 642 -14.64 -6.56 38.41
CA VAL A 642 -15.42 -7.76 38.68
C VAL A 642 -14.43 -8.90 38.81
N LEU A 643 -14.33 -9.48 40.02
CA LEU A 643 -13.58 -10.71 40.27
C LEU A 643 -14.16 -11.84 39.41
N VAL A 644 -13.60 -12.03 38.22
CA VAL A 644 -13.88 -13.18 37.37
C VAL A 644 -13.07 -14.35 37.93
N PRO A 645 -13.70 -15.50 38.24
CA PRO A 645 -12.95 -16.68 38.64
C PRO A 645 -11.92 -17.04 37.56
N VAL A 646 -10.72 -17.42 38.01
CA VAL A 646 -9.71 -18.06 37.17
C VAL A 646 -10.27 -19.39 36.66
N ALA A 647 -9.97 -19.76 35.42
CA ALA A 647 -10.48 -21.01 34.88
C ALA A 647 -9.81 -22.20 35.59
N GLU A 648 -10.59 -23.19 36.00
CA GLU A 648 -10.05 -24.41 36.57
C GLU A 648 -9.53 -25.31 35.43
N ILE A 649 -8.22 -25.54 35.39
CA ILE A 649 -7.61 -26.48 34.44
C ILE A 649 -7.88 -27.89 34.97
N GLU A 650 -8.58 -28.71 34.17
CA GLU A 650 -8.86 -30.09 34.56
C GLU A 650 -7.67 -30.99 34.28
N HIS A 651 -7.28 -31.77 35.28
CA HIS A 651 -6.16 -32.73 35.20
C HIS A 651 -6.58 -34.19 35.38
N ASP A 652 -7.86 -34.48 35.62
CA ASP A 652 -8.38 -35.85 35.72
C ASP A 652 -8.25 -36.60 34.37
N GLU A 653 -7.37 -37.60 34.35
CA GLU A 653 -7.07 -38.37 33.13
C GLU A 653 -8.29 -39.10 32.56
N ALA A 654 -9.22 -39.58 33.40
CA ALA A 654 -10.40 -40.28 32.94
C ALA A 654 -11.40 -39.35 32.25
N ILE A 655 -11.54 -38.11 32.75
CA ILE A 655 -12.38 -37.07 32.12
C ILE A 655 -11.74 -36.58 30.81
N LEU A 656 -10.41 -36.43 30.78
CA LEU A 656 -9.67 -36.08 29.57
C LEU A 656 -9.77 -37.19 28.50
N ASP A 657 -9.63 -38.47 28.86
CA ASP A 657 -9.83 -39.59 27.96
C ASP A 657 -11.28 -39.66 27.44
N GLU A 658 -12.29 -39.38 28.27
CA GLU A 658 -13.68 -39.34 27.79
C GLU A 658 -13.87 -38.21 26.76
N ARG A 659 -13.43 -36.98 27.06
CA ARG A 659 -13.56 -35.82 26.16
C ARG A 659 -12.74 -35.97 24.87
N GLU A 660 -11.51 -36.48 24.96
CA GLU A 660 -10.66 -36.76 23.79
C GLU A 660 -11.27 -37.82 22.86
N ASN A 661 -12.01 -38.80 23.39
CA ASN A 661 -12.65 -39.84 22.57
C ASN A 661 -14.08 -39.49 22.09
N ARG A 662 -14.62 -38.31 22.43
CA ARG A 662 -15.89 -37.83 21.85
C ARG A 662 -15.74 -37.56 20.34
N ASN A 663 -16.66 -38.16 19.58
CA ASN A 663 -16.85 -37.90 18.16
C ASN A 663 -17.82 -36.72 18.00
N TRP A 664 -17.34 -35.66 17.35
CA TRP A 664 -18.10 -34.45 17.05
C TRP A 664 -18.23 -34.32 15.52
N VAL A 665 -19.40 -33.91 15.03
CA VAL A 665 -19.63 -33.69 13.60
C VAL A 665 -20.06 -32.25 13.36
N PHE A 666 -19.47 -31.61 12.35
CA PHE A 666 -19.89 -30.29 11.86
C PHE A 666 -21.39 -30.23 11.55
N SER A 667 -22.04 -29.13 11.93
CA SER A 667 -23.44 -28.84 11.60
C SER A 667 -23.61 -27.39 11.10
N ASP A 668 -24.22 -27.24 9.92
CA ASP A 668 -24.52 -25.92 9.31
C ASP A 668 -25.50 -25.07 10.15
N SER A 669 -26.25 -25.70 11.05
CA SER A 669 -27.20 -25.04 11.95
C SER A 669 -27.14 -25.64 13.36
N ALA A 670 -27.75 -24.95 14.32
CA ALA A 670 -27.96 -25.51 15.66
C ALA A 670 -28.77 -26.81 15.58
N VAL A 671 -28.42 -27.78 16.41
CA VAL A 671 -29.06 -29.09 16.48
C VAL A 671 -30.41 -28.92 17.18
N SER A 672 -31.50 -29.11 16.45
CA SER A 672 -32.88 -28.78 16.88
C SER A 672 -33.40 -29.57 18.08
N GLU A 673 -32.72 -30.66 18.45
CA GLU A 673 -33.09 -31.56 19.56
C GLU A 673 -32.27 -31.27 20.84
N VAL A 674 -31.40 -30.26 20.84
CA VAL A 674 -30.46 -29.98 21.94
C VAL A 674 -30.69 -28.59 22.52
N GLU A 675 -31.03 -28.50 23.81
CA GLU A 675 -31.33 -27.22 24.48
C GLU A 675 -30.10 -26.29 24.61
N LYS A 676 -28.90 -26.86 24.76
CA LYS A 676 -27.64 -26.11 24.79
C LYS A 676 -26.64 -26.68 23.78
N GLN A 677 -26.22 -25.84 22.86
CA GLN A 677 -25.36 -26.20 21.73
C GLN A 677 -23.89 -26.32 22.16
N THR A 678 -23.11 -27.07 21.38
CA THR A 678 -21.65 -27.00 21.40
C THR A 678 -21.19 -26.23 20.16
N ILE A 679 -20.19 -25.37 20.33
CA ILE A 679 -19.59 -24.61 19.22
C ILE A 679 -18.08 -24.86 19.12
N MET A 680 -17.51 -24.64 17.94
CA MET A 680 -16.07 -24.49 17.73
C MET A 680 -15.74 -23.02 17.43
N ILE A 681 -14.66 -22.50 18.01
CA ILE A 681 -14.12 -21.16 17.73
C ILE A 681 -12.66 -21.23 17.24
N SER A 682 -12.22 -20.23 16.49
CA SER A 682 -10.82 -20.04 16.09
C SER A 682 -10.12 -19.01 16.99
N ILE A 683 -8.94 -19.34 17.52
CA ILE A 683 -8.06 -18.40 18.23
C ILE A 683 -6.59 -18.51 17.74
N SER A 684 -5.74 -17.59 18.15
CA SER A 684 -4.29 -17.62 17.92
C SER A 684 -3.57 -18.60 18.85
N SER A 685 -2.32 -18.95 18.53
CA SER A 685 -1.52 -19.83 19.39
C SER A 685 -1.20 -19.21 20.75
N ASN A 686 -1.03 -17.89 20.82
CA ASN A 686 -0.79 -17.15 22.06
C ASN A 686 -2.05 -17.15 22.96
N GLU A 687 -3.22 -16.86 22.39
CA GLU A 687 -4.49 -16.90 23.13
C GLU A 687 -4.79 -18.31 23.69
N ALA A 688 -4.40 -19.37 22.97
CA ALA A 688 -4.54 -20.74 23.44
C ALA A 688 -3.62 -21.05 24.64
N GLU A 689 -2.37 -20.61 24.60
CA GLU A 689 -1.44 -20.71 25.74
C GLU A 689 -1.96 -19.92 26.96
N GLN A 690 -2.52 -18.72 26.73
CA GLN A 690 -3.15 -17.95 27.80
C GLN A 690 -4.37 -18.67 28.42
N LEU A 691 -5.19 -19.34 27.61
CA LEU A 691 -6.37 -20.09 28.05
C LEU A 691 -6.02 -21.39 28.81
N PHE A 692 -5.19 -22.24 28.19
CA PHE A 692 -4.94 -23.61 28.66
C PHE A 692 -3.78 -23.73 29.66
N ASP A 693 -2.81 -22.82 29.63
CA ASP A 693 -1.59 -22.90 30.45
C ASP A 693 -1.52 -21.78 31.50
N ASN A 694 -1.99 -20.57 31.17
CA ASN A 694 -2.05 -19.44 32.12
C ASN A 694 -3.45 -19.20 32.73
N ALA A 695 -4.37 -20.14 32.55
CA ALA A 695 -5.71 -20.18 33.16
C ALA A 695 -6.60 -18.94 32.96
N LYS A 696 -6.36 -18.14 31.90
CA LYS A 696 -7.19 -16.97 31.56
C LYS A 696 -8.62 -17.42 31.20
N SER A 697 -9.61 -16.96 31.96
CA SER A 697 -10.99 -17.40 31.84
C SER A 697 -11.84 -16.66 30.80
N VAL A 698 -11.34 -15.59 30.16
CA VAL A 698 -12.14 -14.80 29.21
C VAL A 698 -11.60 -14.88 27.78
N VAL A 699 -12.42 -15.41 26.86
CA VAL A 699 -12.18 -15.39 25.41
C VAL A 699 -13.12 -14.39 24.75
N PHE A 700 -12.60 -13.54 23.88
CA PHE A 700 -13.38 -12.47 23.25
C PHE A 700 -13.86 -12.81 21.84
N PHE A 701 -15.10 -12.40 21.51
CA PHE A 701 -15.75 -12.73 20.25
C PHE A 701 -16.58 -11.59 19.65
N LYS A 702 -16.71 -11.61 18.32
CA LYS A 702 -17.41 -10.59 17.51
C LYS A 702 -18.88 -10.90 17.22
N VAL A 703 -19.33 -12.14 17.45
CA VAL A 703 -20.68 -12.61 17.10
C VAL A 703 -21.25 -13.48 18.20
N THR A 704 -22.45 -13.15 18.69
CA THR A 704 -23.18 -14.00 19.66
C THR A 704 -23.78 -15.24 18.99
N PRO A 705 -23.63 -16.45 19.58
CA PRO A 705 -24.40 -17.63 19.19
C PRO A 705 -25.90 -17.40 19.35
N LYS A 706 -26.71 -17.75 18.33
CA LYS A 706 -28.17 -17.53 18.33
C LYS A 706 -28.94 -18.42 19.31
N TYR A 707 -28.27 -19.41 19.90
CA TYR A 707 -28.83 -20.41 20.81
C TYR A 707 -27.90 -20.52 22.03
N PRO A 708 -28.43 -20.92 23.21
CA PRO A 708 -27.60 -21.17 24.38
C PRO A 708 -26.46 -22.14 24.07
N VAL A 709 -25.28 -21.87 24.60
CA VAL A 709 -24.08 -22.71 24.43
C VAL A 709 -23.67 -23.26 25.79
N GLU A 710 -23.26 -24.53 25.83
CA GLU A 710 -22.68 -25.15 27.03
C GLU A 710 -21.16 -25.34 26.90
N LYS A 711 -20.68 -25.70 25.71
CA LYS A 711 -19.29 -26.09 25.48
C LYS A 711 -18.70 -25.43 24.25
N VAL A 712 -17.40 -25.16 24.33
CA VAL A 712 -16.65 -24.47 23.28
C VAL A 712 -15.37 -25.27 22.97
N LEU A 713 -15.27 -25.80 21.75
CA LEU A 713 -14.06 -26.40 21.22
C LEU A 713 -13.14 -25.32 20.63
N VAL A 714 -11.84 -25.46 20.87
CA VAL A 714 -10.84 -24.44 20.55
C VAL A 714 -9.96 -24.91 19.41
N TYR A 715 -10.16 -24.33 18.23
CA TYR A 715 -9.28 -24.47 17.07
C TYR A 715 -8.19 -23.40 17.11
N VAL A 716 -6.94 -23.83 17.05
CA VAL A 716 -5.79 -22.92 16.95
C VAL A 716 -5.43 -22.74 15.48
N THR A 717 -5.29 -21.48 15.09
CA THR A 717 -4.91 -21.05 13.73
C THR A 717 -3.42 -21.34 13.43
N SER A 718 -2.84 -20.71 12.41
CA SER A 718 -1.44 -20.93 12.04
C SER A 718 -0.49 -20.54 13.19
N PRO A 719 0.57 -21.32 13.49
CA PRO A 719 1.06 -22.49 12.75
C PRO A 719 0.44 -23.84 13.16
N VAL A 720 -0.33 -23.91 14.26
CA VAL A 720 -0.79 -25.18 14.86
C VAL A 720 -1.86 -25.89 14.01
N GLN A 721 -2.83 -25.14 13.50
CA GLN A 721 -3.91 -25.61 12.60
C GLN A 721 -4.70 -26.84 13.09
N LYS A 722 -4.86 -27.02 14.41
CA LYS A 722 -5.56 -28.17 15.03
C LYS A 722 -6.50 -27.72 16.16
N VAL A 723 -7.46 -28.58 16.50
CA VAL A 723 -8.29 -28.43 17.71
C VAL A 723 -7.49 -28.93 18.91
N VAL A 724 -7.18 -28.03 19.85
CA VAL A 724 -6.22 -28.30 20.95
C VAL A 724 -6.88 -28.59 22.29
N GLY A 725 -8.20 -28.37 22.41
CA GLY A 725 -8.93 -28.55 23.66
C GLY A 725 -10.36 -28.03 23.59
N GLU A 726 -11.04 -28.07 24.73
CA GLU A 726 -12.39 -27.53 24.92
C GLU A 726 -12.54 -26.85 26.29
N PHE A 727 -13.56 -26.03 26.45
CA PHE A 727 -13.93 -25.47 27.75
C PHE A 727 -15.45 -25.44 27.95
N ASP A 728 -15.86 -25.53 29.22
CA ASP A 728 -17.26 -25.39 29.62
C ASP A 728 -17.58 -23.91 29.84
N LEU A 729 -18.70 -23.44 29.29
CA LEU A 729 -19.07 -22.02 29.23
C LEU A 729 -19.93 -21.64 30.45
N LEU A 730 -19.41 -20.73 31.28
CA LEU A 730 -20.10 -20.19 32.45
C LEU A 730 -21.19 -19.19 32.05
N LYS A 731 -20.84 -18.20 31.22
CA LYS A 731 -21.75 -17.21 30.63
C LYS A 731 -21.10 -16.50 29.44
N ILE A 732 -21.93 -15.85 28.63
CA ILE A 732 -21.51 -14.84 27.66
C ILE A 732 -21.94 -13.48 28.23
N ASP A 733 -21.01 -12.54 28.37
CA ASP A 733 -21.31 -11.16 28.75
C ASP A 733 -21.14 -10.23 27.55
N VAL A 734 -22.08 -9.32 27.34
CA VAL A 734 -22.12 -8.44 26.16
C VAL A 734 -22.10 -6.98 26.63
N ASN A 735 -21.02 -6.27 26.30
CA ASN A 735 -20.83 -4.88 26.68
C ASN A 735 -20.22 -4.10 25.49
N SER A 736 -20.14 -2.77 25.61
CA SER A 736 -19.34 -1.97 24.68
C SER A 736 -17.88 -2.44 24.67
N VAL A 737 -17.16 -2.27 23.55
CA VAL A 737 -15.75 -2.67 23.42
C VAL A 737 -14.87 -2.07 24.54
N ASN A 738 -15.07 -0.79 24.91
CA ASN A 738 -14.30 -0.17 25.99
C ASN A 738 -14.68 -0.70 27.38
N THR A 739 -15.98 -0.89 27.65
CA THR A 739 -16.47 -1.45 28.92
C THR A 739 -15.97 -2.88 29.11
N SER A 740 -16.06 -3.70 28.06
CA SER A 740 -15.65 -5.11 28.05
C SER A 740 -14.14 -5.25 28.27
N TRP A 741 -13.31 -4.38 27.66
CA TRP A 741 -11.88 -4.34 27.95
C TRP A 741 -11.59 -3.99 29.42
N ASN A 742 -12.11 -2.87 29.92
CA ASN A 742 -11.82 -2.43 31.29
C ASN A 742 -12.23 -3.49 32.32
N LYS A 743 -13.36 -4.17 32.10
CA LYS A 743 -13.91 -5.23 32.97
C LYS A 743 -13.15 -6.56 32.94
N TYR A 744 -12.49 -6.89 31.82
CA TYR A 744 -11.96 -8.24 31.59
C TYR A 744 -10.47 -8.34 31.24
N ARG A 745 -9.77 -7.22 31.05
CA ARG A 745 -8.33 -7.13 30.71
C ARG A 745 -7.37 -8.03 31.51
N SER A 746 -7.69 -8.29 32.78
CA SER A 746 -6.84 -9.07 33.70
C SER A 746 -7.05 -10.57 33.56
N SER A 747 -8.24 -10.99 33.15
CA SER A 747 -8.65 -12.41 33.00
C SER A 747 -8.78 -12.84 31.53
N SER A 748 -8.49 -11.96 30.56
CA SER A 748 -8.60 -12.24 29.14
C SER A 748 -7.37 -12.92 28.53
N VAL A 749 -7.61 -13.75 27.51
CA VAL A 749 -6.57 -14.37 26.68
C VAL A 749 -5.81 -13.36 25.81
N ILE A 750 -6.44 -12.25 25.45
CA ILE A 750 -5.78 -11.12 24.79
C ILE A 750 -5.10 -10.27 25.88
N SER A 751 -3.78 -10.15 25.79
CA SER A 751 -2.95 -9.49 26.81
C SER A 751 -2.72 -7.99 26.55
N SER A 752 -2.97 -7.51 25.34
CA SER A 752 -2.69 -6.13 24.93
C SER A 752 -3.95 -5.36 24.52
N ARG A 753 -4.14 -4.14 25.05
CA ARG A 753 -5.24 -3.25 24.64
C ARG A 753 -5.17 -2.93 23.15
N LYS A 754 -3.97 -2.87 22.57
CA LYS A 754 -3.78 -2.61 21.14
C LYS A 754 -4.31 -3.79 20.31
N GLU A 755 -3.90 -5.01 20.65
CA GLU A 755 -4.36 -6.25 20.00
C GLU A 755 -5.88 -6.42 20.13
N TYR A 756 -6.45 -6.11 21.30
CA TYR A 756 -7.89 -6.13 21.53
C TYR A 756 -8.66 -5.12 20.66
N LEU A 757 -8.17 -3.88 20.55
CA LEU A 757 -8.81 -2.86 19.72
C LEU A 757 -8.61 -3.12 18.22
N GLU A 758 -7.49 -3.72 17.82
CA GLU A 758 -7.26 -4.21 16.45
C GLU A 758 -8.19 -5.39 16.12
N TYR A 759 -8.41 -6.31 17.07
CA TYR A 759 -9.38 -7.39 16.93
C TYR A 759 -10.80 -6.81 16.77
N PHE A 760 -11.28 -5.98 17.70
CA PHE A 760 -12.63 -5.39 17.65
C PHE A 760 -12.78 -4.19 16.70
N ASN A 761 -11.81 -3.93 15.82
CA ASN A 761 -11.88 -2.83 14.87
C ASN A 761 -13.23 -2.80 14.14
N SER A 762 -13.83 -1.60 14.06
CA SER A 762 -15.19 -1.29 13.58
C SER A 762 -16.39 -1.96 14.27
N HIS A 763 -16.23 -2.66 15.41
CA HIS A 763 -17.34 -3.22 16.19
C HIS A 763 -17.69 -2.32 17.38
N LYS A 764 -18.99 -2.20 17.71
CA LYS A 764 -19.47 -1.41 18.87
C LYS A 764 -19.52 -2.22 20.17
N GLU A 765 -19.74 -3.52 20.05
CA GLU A 765 -19.90 -4.46 21.17
C GLU A 765 -18.81 -5.54 21.13
N ALA A 766 -18.49 -6.07 22.32
CA ALA A 766 -17.59 -7.20 22.49
C ALA A 766 -18.25 -8.27 23.38
N HIS A 767 -18.32 -9.50 22.87
CA HIS A 767 -18.86 -10.64 23.59
C HIS A 767 -17.72 -11.36 24.33
N ALA A 768 -17.80 -11.39 25.65
CA ALA A 768 -16.85 -12.07 26.53
C ALA A 768 -17.40 -13.45 26.91
N LEU A 769 -16.78 -14.52 26.41
CA LEU A 769 -17.09 -15.89 26.80
C LEU A 769 -16.26 -16.22 28.04
N LEU A 770 -16.94 -16.49 29.16
CA LEU A 770 -16.29 -16.87 30.41
C LEU A 770 -16.23 -18.39 30.52
N ALA A 771 -15.03 -18.95 30.51
CA ALA A 771 -14.76 -20.35 30.79
C ALA A 771 -14.83 -20.64 32.30
N SER A 772 -15.46 -21.75 32.69
CA SER A 772 -15.42 -22.27 34.07
C SER A 772 -14.33 -23.33 34.25
N LYS A 773 -14.39 -24.39 33.43
CA LYS A 773 -13.41 -25.48 33.37
C LYS A 773 -12.80 -25.59 31.98
N VAL A 774 -11.49 -25.80 31.91
CA VAL A 774 -10.70 -25.80 30.68
C VAL A 774 -9.96 -27.14 30.53
N TYR A 775 -10.04 -27.74 29.34
CA TYR A 775 -9.59 -29.11 29.05
C TYR A 775 -8.63 -29.12 27.86
N LYS A 776 -7.31 -29.18 28.12
CA LYS A 776 -6.29 -29.27 27.07
C LYS A 776 -6.17 -30.72 26.58
N TYR A 777 -6.32 -30.96 25.28
CA TYR A 777 -6.13 -32.29 24.71
C TYR A 777 -4.64 -32.64 24.62
N ARG A 778 -4.27 -33.83 25.11
CA ARG A 778 -2.92 -34.43 24.99
C ARG A 778 -2.56 -34.71 23.53
N LYS A 779 -3.57 -34.95 22.67
CA LYS A 779 -3.42 -35.14 21.22
C LYS A 779 -4.35 -34.19 20.46
N PRO A 780 -3.84 -33.04 19.96
CA PRO A 780 -4.63 -32.12 19.14
C PRO A 780 -5.20 -32.79 17.88
N LYS A 781 -6.48 -32.56 17.61
CA LYS A 781 -7.24 -33.20 16.53
C LYS A 781 -7.21 -32.35 15.25
N ASP A 782 -7.07 -33.01 14.10
CA ASP A 782 -7.18 -32.37 12.78
C ASP A 782 -8.64 -32.06 12.43
N LEU A 783 -8.92 -30.96 11.73
CA LEU A 783 -10.29 -30.58 11.34
C LEU A 783 -11.04 -31.66 10.54
N ALA A 784 -10.31 -32.53 9.84
CA ALA A 784 -10.86 -33.67 9.12
C ALA A 784 -11.65 -34.63 10.05
N SER A 785 -11.30 -34.76 11.34
CA SER A 785 -12.06 -35.60 12.28
C SER A 785 -13.43 -35.02 12.66
N PHE A 786 -13.72 -33.77 12.26
CA PHE A 786 -14.99 -33.07 12.46
C PHE A 786 -15.79 -32.92 11.15
N ASN A 787 -15.34 -33.53 10.05
CA ASN A 787 -15.79 -33.28 8.68
C ASN A 787 -15.59 -31.82 8.20
N MET A 788 -14.55 -31.13 8.70
CA MET A 788 -14.23 -29.75 8.33
C MET A 788 -12.93 -29.65 7.53
N ASN A 789 -12.91 -28.82 6.49
CA ASN A 789 -11.72 -28.56 5.65
C ASN A 789 -11.03 -27.21 5.96
N LYS A 790 -11.64 -26.36 6.80
CA LYS A 790 -11.13 -25.03 7.17
C LYS A 790 -11.67 -24.66 8.56
N GLY A 791 -10.85 -23.97 9.37
CA GLY A 791 -11.28 -23.46 10.68
C GLY A 791 -12.39 -22.41 10.55
N PRO A 792 -13.23 -22.23 11.58
CA PRO A 792 -14.37 -21.32 11.52
C PRO A 792 -13.93 -19.86 11.42
N SER A 793 -14.61 -19.07 10.58
CA SER A 793 -14.38 -17.62 10.41
C SER A 793 -15.04 -16.77 11.51
N GLY A 794 -16.00 -17.36 12.21
CA GLY A 794 -16.50 -16.94 13.51
C GLY A 794 -16.54 -18.19 14.38
N PHE A 795 -17.74 -18.58 14.83
CA PHE A 795 -17.96 -19.89 15.45
C PHE A 795 -18.66 -20.84 14.47
N THR A 796 -18.83 -22.10 14.87
CA THR A 796 -19.54 -23.13 14.10
C THR A 796 -20.21 -24.12 15.06
N TYR A 797 -21.40 -24.62 14.74
CA TYR A 797 -22.10 -25.59 15.58
C TYR A 797 -21.58 -27.02 15.36
N LEU A 798 -21.58 -27.80 16.44
CA LEU A 798 -21.21 -29.22 16.43
C LEU A 798 -22.37 -30.07 16.94
N LYS A 799 -22.48 -31.29 16.39
CA LYS A 799 -23.40 -32.36 16.79
C LYS A 799 -22.63 -33.54 17.39
#